data_AF-A0A2S7MX07-F1
#
_entry.id   AF-A0A2S7MX07-F1
#
_cell.length_a   1.000
_cell.length_b   1.000
_cell.length_c   1.000
_cell.angle_alpha   90.00
_cell.angle_beta   90.00
_cell.angle_gamma   90.00
#
_symmetry.space_group_name_H-M   'P 1'
#
loop_
_entity.id
_entity.type
_entity.pdbx_description
1 polymer ?
#
loop_
_entity_poly.entity_id
_entity_poly.type
_entity_poly.pdbx_seq_one_letter_code
_entity_poly.pdbx_strand_id
1 'polypeptide(L)'
;MVKFIDLMAGIGGMRLAFEQAGADCVFSSEIDEKNQKTYELNFGERPYGDICDINEYDIPDHDILITGLPAQAHSSIKNGKMIVKYGTLLYEITRILQAKQPRALLVETTGSLSHSHDKHINEMINVFKGLGYRTFHQLINAKGLVPQERNRVYIVGLKDAYNFEFPHIPEQGPALKTILEDYVDEKYTLSDKQWLHIQQRHRHPKLHARLADLNSITRPLLSDYIQNPNILIMSQNGRNPRRLTPRECARLQGFPDEFVIPVSDVVAYRQFGASSTVPVVRLIANEILRALKKDERLESCVKFTSEEQLLNYTKDIIGKSFKEIDKQNILQGNSKDKGRLGKVVETGFYGYQLNNRCEADFNELGIELKVSGFNKLRDGSWSAKERISLSMINYKKIIHEEFEFSRLISKNRKLLIIWYEYVKDAPYEDFIIRDFQLYDMSIDEPIIRNDFYSIKQMVVDGLAHELSEGQSVILGAATKGQKGQTAVQPNSPVPAPTRAFSLKNSFFRGVLRDHVQGIQREKRSIDFVTPEGFVWDKLKPYKGMSQMNILNQFIKRDKAKGIPKNVSKMVSDRVVGKDSELSIKHEVFSKSNFLIKNIPIREDNTPLEKATFSTLQISDFTSPWEDSEWKRFFEEVTFIYIAYIGLKDGQELKNGDRILDRIFKVTFSADEVEDFGKTYNMIKKAIDEKNIEFLPTASSDINGEYKLVIAPKGNAGGVYERFLEDKRETCFMLNKDFLYKKFNEAVTLY
;
A
#
# COMPACT_ATOMS: atom_id res chain seq x y z
N MET A 1 4.97 -35.84 -0.99
CA MET A 1 3.78 -35.68 -0.13
C MET A 1 3.51 -34.20 0.01
N VAL A 2 2.27 -33.75 0.21
CA VAL A 2 1.97 -32.32 0.37
C VAL A 2 2.35 -31.90 1.79
N LYS A 3 3.17 -30.87 1.95
CA LYS A 3 3.70 -30.42 3.25
C LYS A 3 2.86 -29.29 3.83
N PHE A 4 2.66 -29.27 5.14
CA PHE A 4 1.96 -28.18 5.82
C PHE A 4 2.61 -27.74 7.13
N ILE A 5 2.23 -26.55 7.60
CA ILE A 5 2.59 -26.02 8.92
C ILE A 5 1.35 -25.66 9.73
N ASP A 6 1.37 -25.92 11.04
CA ASP A 6 0.26 -25.70 11.98
C ASP A 6 0.58 -24.55 12.95
N LEU A 7 -0.01 -23.36 12.74
CA LEU A 7 0.25 -22.15 13.53
C LEU A 7 -0.87 -21.87 14.54
N MET A 8 -0.50 -21.52 15.77
CA MET A 8 -1.43 -21.45 16.91
C MET A 8 -2.14 -22.80 17.09
N ALA A 9 -1.33 -23.86 17.06
CA ALA A 9 -1.75 -25.23 16.83
C ALA A 9 -2.63 -25.83 17.96
N GLY A 10 -2.59 -25.23 19.15
CA GLY A 10 -3.27 -25.74 20.34
C GLY A 10 -2.85 -27.19 20.63
N ILE A 11 -3.81 -28.11 20.54
CA ILE A 11 -3.58 -29.55 20.73
C ILE A 11 -3.52 -30.34 19.41
N GLY A 12 -3.30 -29.68 18.27
CA GLY A 12 -3.09 -30.33 16.97
C GLY A 12 -4.36 -30.90 16.33
N GLY A 13 -5.53 -30.33 16.63
CA GLY A 13 -6.80 -30.73 16.01
C GLY A 13 -6.83 -30.51 14.50
N MET A 14 -6.10 -29.50 13.98
CA MET A 14 -5.93 -29.29 12.54
C MET A 14 -4.84 -30.20 11.96
N ARG A 15 -3.67 -30.33 12.60
CA ARG A 15 -2.64 -31.32 12.21
C ARG A 15 -3.23 -32.71 12.00
N LEU A 16 -3.94 -33.24 12.99
CA LEU A 16 -4.57 -34.57 12.93
C LEU A 16 -5.52 -34.71 11.73
N ALA A 17 -6.25 -33.65 11.39
CA ALA A 17 -7.16 -33.64 10.26
C ALA A 17 -6.45 -33.63 8.89
N PHE A 18 -5.32 -32.94 8.78
CA PHE A 18 -4.50 -32.90 7.55
C PHE A 18 -3.64 -34.16 7.37
N GLU A 19 -3.10 -34.73 8.45
CA GLU A 19 -2.42 -36.02 8.44
C GLU A 19 -3.37 -37.14 8.02
N GLN A 20 -4.61 -37.18 8.56
CA GLN A 20 -5.65 -38.11 8.11
C GLN A 20 -6.10 -37.91 6.65
N ALA A 21 -5.82 -36.73 6.06
CA ALA A 21 -6.07 -36.45 4.64
C ALA A 21 -4.85 -36.79 3.74
N GLY A 22 -3.71 -37.20 4.32
CA GLY A 22 -2.49 -37.59 3.61
C GLY A 22 -1.51 -36.45 3.34
N ALA A 23 -1.55 -35.38 4.14
CA ALA A 23 -0.54 -34.32 4.16
C ALA A 23 0.45 -34.53 5.33
N ASP A 24 1.63 -33.91 5.23
CA ASP A 24 2.77 -34.10 6.14
C ASP A 24 3.08 -32.81 6.92
N CYS A 25 3.12 -32.88 8.25
CA CYS A 25 3.35 -31.71 9.10
C CYS A 25 4.85 -31.46 9.26
N VAL A 26 5.36 -30.33 8.77
CA VAL A 26 6.81 -30.03 8.82
C VAL A 26 7.20 -28.96 9.85
N PHE A 27 6.23 -28.27 10.44
CA PHE A 27 6.46 -27.27 11.49
C PHE A 27 5.16 -26.98 12.27
N SER A 28 5.28 -26.67 13.56
CA SER A 28 4.14 -26.19 14.34
C SER A 28 4.55 -25.19 15.43
N SER A 29 3.66 -24.26 15.77
CA SER A 29 3.87 -23.26 16.81
C SER A 29 2.66 -23.12 17.72
N GLU A 30 2.92 -23.08 19.03
CA GLU A 30 1.92 -22.95 20.10
C GLU A 30 2.58 -22.35 21.36
N ILE A 31 1.96 -21.32 21.93
CA ILE A 31 2.53 -20.55 23.06
C ILE A 31 2.22 -21.15 24.44
N ASP A 32 1.11 -21.86 24.63
CA ASP A 32 0.77 -22.43 25.95
C ASP A 32 1.51 -23.76 26.19
N GLU A 33 2.34 -23.80 27.24
CA GLU A 33 3.17 -24.97 27.58
C GLU A 33 2.36 -26.27 27.81
N LYS A 34 1.08 -26.17 28.19
CA LYS A 34 0.21 -27.34 28.43
C LYS A 34 -0.40 -27.82 27.13
N ASN A 35 -0.67 -26.91 26.19
CA ASN A 35 -0.99 -27.25 24.80
C ASN A 35 0.22 -27.95 24.16
N GLN A 36 1.42 -27.36 24.24
CA GLN A 36 2.67 -27.99 23.79
C GLN A 36 2.85 -29.40 24.37
N LYS A 37 2.64 -29.59 25.69
CA LYS A 37 2.74 -30.92 26.33
C LYS A 37 1.72 -31.93 25.80
N THR A 38 0.46 -31.52 25.59
CA THR A 38 -0.56 -32.40 25.00
C THR A 38 -0.20 -32.73 23.55
N TYR A 39 0.31 -31.78 22.80
CA TYR A 39 0.73 -31.95 21.41
C TYR A 39 1.93 -32.91 21.29
N GLU A 40 2.99 -32.67 22.06
CA GLU A 40 4.22 -33.48 22.10
C GLU A 40 3.95 -34.96 22.38
N LEU A 41 3.03 -35.26 23.30
CA LEU A 41 2.65 -36.64 23.65
C LEU A 41 1.72 -37.32 22.64
N ASN A 42 1.16 -36.60 21.66
CA ASN A 42 0.31 -37.16 20.61
C ASN A 42 1.01 -37.24 19.25
N PHE A 43 1.92 -36.32 18.95
CA PHE A 43 2.61 -36.22 17.65
C PHE A 43 4.11 -36.50 17.71
N GLY A 44 4.69 -36.70 18.91
CA GLY A 44 6.14 -36.94 19.10
C GLY A 44 7.02 -35.70 18.92
N GLU A 45 6.41 -34.54 18.61
CA GLU A 45 7.08 -33.28 18.33
C GLU A 45 6.54 -32.19 19.25
N ARG A 46 7.43 -31.44 19.90
CA ARG A 46 7.02 -30.26 20.67
C ARG A 46 6.91 -29.05 19.74
N PRO A 47 5.76 -28.33 19.69
CA PRO A 47 5.64 -27.10 18.93
C PRO A 47 6.65 -26.04 19.40
N TYR A 48 7.09 -25.21 18.46
CA TYR A 48 7.84 -24.00 18.78
C TYR A 48 6.96 -23.01 19.56
N GLY A 49 7.58 -22.07 20.29
CA GLY A 49 6.91 -21.15 21.21
C GLY A 49 6.07 -20.06 20.54
N ASP A 50 6.16 -18.83 21.04
CA ASP A 50 5.47 -17.68 20.47
C ASP A 50 5.93 -17.44 19.02
N ILE A 51 4.98 -17.45 18.08
CA ILE A 51 5.24 -17.24 16.65
C ILE A 51 5.85 -15.85 16.37
N CYS A 52 5.62 -14.87 17.26
CA CYS A 52 6.21 -13.53 17.16
C CYS A 52 7.73 -13.53 17.33
N ASP A 53 8.29 -14.51 18.05
CA ASP A 53 9.74 -14.62 18.31
C ASP A 53 10.47 -15.48 17.24
N ILE A 54 9.73 -16.08 16.29
CA ILE A 54 10.26 -17.00 15.29
C ILE A 54 10.48 -16.27 13.97
N ASN A 55 11.71 -16.26 13.47
CA ASN A 55 12.06 -15.70 12.16
C ASN A 55 11.39 -16.50 11.02
N GLU A 56 10.77 -15.80 10.07
CA GLU A 56 10.02 -16.41 8.98
C GLU A 56 10.90 -17.24 8.03
N TYR A 57 12.20 -16.96 7.96
CA TYR A 57 13.16 -17.71 7.14
C TYR A 57 13.58 -19.04 7.77
N ASP A 58 13.48 -19.18 9.10
CA ASP A 58 13.80 -20.42 9.84
C ASP A 58 12.67 -21.46 9.75
N ILE A 59 11.46 -21.05 9.37
CA ILE A 59 10.34 -21.96 9.13
C ILE A 59 10.66 -22.81 7.87
N PRO A 60 10.38 -24.12 7.85
CA PRO A 60 10.54 -24.95 6.66
C PRO A 60 9.60 -24.57 5.50
N ASP A 61 10.01 -24.88 4.27
CA ASP A 61 9.19 -24.68 3.08
C ASP A 61 8.03 -25.70 3.04
N HIS A 62 6.84 -25.22 2.67
CA HIS A 62 5.57 -25.94 2.82
C HIS A 62 4.57 -25.58 1.71
N ASP A 63 3.66 -26.49 1.37
CA ASP A 63 2.58 -26.25 0.41
C ASP A 63 1.37 -25.54 1.05
N ILE A 64 1.12 -25.77 2.36
CA ILE A 64 -0.09 -25.30 3.05
C ILE A 64 0.24 -24.68 4.43
N LEU A 65 -0.34 -23.51 4.73
CA LEU A 65 -0.35 -22.93 6.08
C LEU A 65 -1.73 -23.12 6.70
N ILE A 66 -1.83 -23.75 7.88
CA ILE A 66 -3.11 -23.93 8.61
C ILE A 66 -3.05 -23.23 9.96
N THR A 67 -4.16 -22.63 10.40
CA THR A 67 -4.21 -21.91 11.69
C THR A 67 -5.62 -21.67 12.23
N GLY A 68 -5.77 -21.70 13.56
CA GLY A 68 -6.99 -21.32 14.27
C GLY A 68 -6.86 -19.98 14.99
N LEU A 69 -7.68 -18.99 14.60
CA LEU A 69 -7.66 -17.64 15.19
C LEU A 69 -8.80 -17.43 16.20
N PRO A 70 -8.51 -16.94 17.44
CA PRO A 70 -9.53 -16.69 18.47
C PRO A 70 -10.41 -15.46 18.15
N ALA A 71 -11.72 -15.55 18.41
CA ALA A 71 -12.68 -14.43 18.23
C ALA A 71 -12.37 -13.16 19.05
N GLN A 72 -11.69 -13.30 20.18
CA GLN A 72 -11.63 -12.27 21.22
C GLN A 72 -10.23 -11.68 21.34
N ALA A 73 -9.88 -10.79 20.41
CA ALA A 73 -8.69 -9.97 20.52
C ALA A 73 -9.07 -8.47 20.42
N HIS A 74 -9.65 -7.96 21.51
CA HIS A 74 -9.96 -6.54 21.67
C HIS A 74 -8.71 -5.72 21.98
N SER A 75 -8.61 -4.52 21.38
CA SER A 75 -7.61 -3.53 21.76
C SER A 75 -7.84 -3.04 23.20
N SER A 76 -6.96 -3.39 24.12
CA SER A 76 -6.95 -2.81 25.47
C SER A 76 -5.53 -2.76 26.04
N ILE A 77 -5.22 -1.66 26.72
CA ILE A 77 -3.97 -1.49 27.48
C ILE A 77 -4.28 -1.83 28.94
N LYS A 78 -3.57 -2.80 29.51
CA LYS A 78 -3.53 -3.04 30.96
C LYS A 78 -2.09 -2.97 31.44
N ASN A 79 -1.85 -2.20 32.49
CA ASN A 79 -0.57 -2.11 33.22
C ASN A 79 0.66 -1.88 32.32
N GLY A 80 0.52 -1.04 31.28
CA GLY A 80 1.65 -0.65 30.41
C GLY A 80 2.21 -1.73 29.50
N LYS A 81 1.60 -2.94 29.44
CA LYS A 81 1.97 -3.99 28.49
C LYS A 81 0.90 -4.14 27.41
N MET A 82 1.33 -4.28 26.16
CA MET A 82 0.44 -4.49 25.02
C MET A 82 0.03 -5.96 24.98
N ILE A 83 -1.27 -6.24 25.08
CA ILE A 83 -1.81 -7.59 24.89
C ILE A 83 -1.84 -7.87 23.38
N VAL A 84 -1.46 -9.08 22.97
CA VAL A 84 -1.38 -9.51 21.55
C VAL A 84 -2.70 -9.23 20.83
N LYS A 85 -2.62 -8.49 19.71
CA LYS A 85 -3.79 -8.01 18.96
C LYS A 85 -4.22 -9.04 17.92
N TYR A 86 -5.47 -8.98 17.47
CA TYR A 86 -5.92 -9.68 16.25
C TYR A 86 -5.01 -9.33 15.05
N GLY A 87 -4.75 -8.02 14.89
CA GLY A 87 -3.82 -7.51 13.89
C GLY A 87 -2.36 -7.92 14.10
N THR A 88 -1.95 -8.36 15.30
CA THR A 88 -0.63 -8.95 15.52
C THR A 88 -0.59 -10.36 14.94
N LEU A 89 -1.52 -11.25 15.31
CA LEU A 89 -1.54 -12.62 14.76
C LEU A 89 -1.79 -12.64 13.24
N LEU A 90 -2.64 -11.75 12.72
CA LEU A 90 -2.80 -11.60 11.27
C LEU A 90 -1.54 -11.05 10.60
N TYR A 91 -0.80 -10.15 11.26
CA TYR A 91 0.50 -9.68 10.78
C TYR A 91 1.54 -10.81 10.76
N GLU A 92 1.63 -11.65 11.80
CA GLU A 92 2.53 -12.81 11.83
C GLU A 92 2.21 -13.81 10.72
N ILE A 93 0.93 -14.17 10.54
CA ILE A 93 0.50 -14.99 9.40
C ILE A 93 0.91 -14.32 8.07
N THR A 94 0.73 -13.01 7.95
CA THR A 94 1.08 -12.26 6.72
C THR A 94 2.57 -12.25 6.45
N ARG A 95 3.41 -12.05 7.47
CA ARG A 95 4.89 -12.11 7.40
C ARG A 95 5.34 -13.46 6.86
N ILE A 96 4.80 -14.55 7.41
CA ILE A 96 5.13 -15.91 7.00
C ILE A 96 4.63 -16.19 5.58
N LEU A 97 3.39 -15.82 5.24
CA LEU A 97 2.85 -15.96 3.88
C LEU A 97 3.65 -15.15 2.85
N GLN A 98 4.16 -13.97 3.22
CA GLN A 98 4.99 -13.12 2.36
C GLN A 98 6.34 -13.76 2.04
N ALA A 99 7.01 -14.36 3.04
CA ALA A 99 8.32 -14.98 2.85
C ALA A 99 8.25 -16.41 2.26
N LYS A 100 7.26 -17.22 2.67
CA LYS A 100 7.16 -18.64 2.30
C LYS A 100 6.22 -18.95 1.16
N GLN A 101 5.29 -18.05 0.85
CA GLN A 101 4.48 -18.12 -0.37
C GLN A 101 3.81 -19.49 -0.65
N PRO A 102 3.19 -20.16 0.35
CA PRO A 102 2.59 -21.48 0.16
C PRO A 102 1.51 -21.49 -0.93
N ARG A 103 1.17 -22.69 -1.41
CA ARG A 103 0.18 -22.87 -2.48
C ARG A 103 -1.25 -22.73 -1.97
N ALA A 104 -1.48 -23.01 -0.68
CA ALA A 104 -2.75 -22.84 -0.01
C ALA A 104 -2.61 -22.33 1.44
N LEU A 105 -3.71 -21.79 1.97
CA LEU A 105 -3.89 -21.60 3.40
C LEU A 105 -5.30 -21.96 3.86
N LEU A 106 -5.43 -22.36 5.13
CA LEU A 106 -6.69 -22.55 5.84
C LEU A 106 -6.68 -21.77 7.15
N VAL A 107 -7.70 -20.94 7.36
CA VAL A 107 -7.96 -20.24 8.63
C VAL A 107 -9.32 -20.67 9.18
N GLU A 108 -9.36 -21.20 10.41
CA GLU A 108 -10.60 -21.26 11.20
C GLU A 108 -10.73 -20.01 12.06
N THR A 109 -11.92 -19.43 12.13
CA THR A 109 -12.26 -18.51 13.22
C THR A 109 -13.74 -18.58 13.60
N THR A 110 -14.10 -17.79 14.60
CA THR A 110 -15.46 -17.62 15.14
C THR A 110 -16.01 -16.27 14.72
N GLY A 111 -17.18 -16.25 14.09
CA GLY A 111 -17.82 -15.03 13.59
C GLY A 111 -19.18 -15.34 12.95
N SER A 112 -19.80 -14.34 12.33
CA SER A 112 -21.05 -14.50 11.58
C SER A 112 -20.95 -13.94 10.17
N LEU A 113 -21.43 -14.68 9.18
CA LEU A 113 -21.56 -14.20 7.80
C LEU A 113 -22.87 -13.44 7.53
N SER A 114 -23.79 -13.35 8.50
CA SER A 114 -25.14 -12.79 8.28
C SER A 114 -25.19 -11.27 8.17
N HIS A 115 -24.09 -10.55 8.44
CA HIS A 115 -24.01 -9.10 8.37
C HIS A 115 -22.72 -8.65 7.67
N SER A 116 -22.83 -7.62 6.84
CA SER A 116 -21.76 -6.92 6.11
C SER A 116 -20.74 -6.17 7.01
N HIS A 117 -20.61 -6.58 8.27
CA HIS A 117 -20.03 -5.81 9.36
C HIS A 117 -18.94 -6.55 10.16
N ASP A 118 -18.67 -7.83 9.89
CA ASP A 118 -17.53 -8.52 10.51
C ASP A 118 -16.23 -8.06 9.82
N LYS A 119 -15.72 -6.91 10.30
CA LYS A 119 -14.58 -6.19 9.75
C LYS A 119 -13.35 -7.09 9.62
N HIS A 120 -13.16 -7.99 10.59
CA HIS A 120 -11.99 -8.85 10.73
C HIS A 120 -11.92 -9.99 9.72
N ILE A 121 -13.06 -10.62 9.40
CA ILE A 121 -13.11 -11.62 8.32
C ILE A 121 -12.83 -10.97 6.97
N ASN A 122 -13.41 -9.79 6.72
CA ASN A 122 -13.16 -9.02 5.50
C ASN A 122 -11.71 -8.52 5.41
N GLU A 123 -11.11 -8.10 6.52
CA GLU A 123 -9.71 -7.72 6.65
C GLU A 123 -8.78 -8.88 6.25
N MET A 124 -8.96 -10.07 6.83
CA MET A 124 -8.23 -11.29 6.42
C MET A 124 -8.38 -11.61 4.93
N ILE A 125 -9.63 -11.63 4.43
CA ILE A 125 -9.92 -11.90 3.01
C ILE A 125 -9.22 -10.91 2.08
N ASN A 126 -9.15 -9.63 2.45
CA ASN A 126 -8.47 -8.60 1.67
C ASN A 126 -6.94 -8.73 1.75
N VAL A 127 -6.38 -9.04 2.92
CA VAL A 127 -4.95 -9.33 3.10
C VAL A 127 -4.53 -10.51 2.24
N PHE A 128 -5.20 -11.66 2.33
CA PHE A 128 -4.86 -12.84 1.54
C PHE A 128 -5.02 -12.61 0.03
N LYS A 129 -6.03 -11.84 -0.39
CA LYS A 129 -6.15 -11.39 -1.80
C LYS A 129 -5.00 -10.47 -2.22
N GLY A 130 -4.53 -9.59 -1.34
CA GLY A 130 -3.36 -8.75 -1.56
C GLY A 130 -2.05 -9.53 -1.67
N LEU A 131 -1.99 -10.73 -1.09
CA LEU A 131 -0.88 -11.68 -1.21
C LEU A 131 -1.01 -12.64 -2.41
N GLY A 132 -1.99 -12.44 -3.29
CA GLY A 132 -2.18 -13.26 -4.49
C GLY A 132 -2.99 -14.54 -4.30
N TYR A 133 -3.73 -14.69 -3.19
CA TYR A 133 -4.60 -15.85 -2.98
C TYR A 133 -6.05 -15.57 -3.43
N ARG A 134 -6.60 -16.45 -4.28
CA ARG A 134 -8.04 -16.58 -4.48
C ARG A 134 -8.65 -17.14 -3.20
N THR A 135 -9.48 -16.34 -2.53
CA THR A 135 -10.10 -16.73 -1.26
C THR A 135 -11.57 -17.16 -1.39
N PHE A 136 -11.90 -18.21 -0.64
CA PHE A 136 -13.20 -18.81 -0.45
C PHE A 136 -13.50 -18.79 1.05
N HIS A 137 -14.75 -18.55 1.46
CA HIS A 137 -15.11 -18.58 2.89
C HIS A 137 -16.54 -19.09 3.09
N GLN A 138 -16.77 -19.82 4.18
CA GLN A 138 -18.08 -20.37 4.52
C GLN A 138 -18.26 -20.54 6.02
N LEU A 139 -19.48 -20.31 6.51
CA LEU A 139 -19.91 -20.66 7.86
C LEU A 139 -20.36 -22.13 7.83
N ILE A 140 -19.66 -22.99 8.56
CA ILE A 140 -19.94 -24.42 8.61
C ILE A 140 -20.33 -24.82 10.03
N ASN A 141 -21.43 -25.58 10.14
CA ASN A 141 -21.90 -26.19 11.38
C ASN A 141 -21.45 -27.65 11.45
N ALA A 142 -20.85 -28.07 12.55
CA ALA A 142 -20.36 -29.43 12.73
C ALA A 142 -21.44 -30.49 13.01
N LYS A 143 -22.72 -30.11 13.19
CA LYS A 143 -23.82 -30.99 13.63
C LYS A 143 -24.04 -32.28 12.82
N GLY A 144 -23.59 -32.33 11.56
CA GLY A 144 -23.70 -33.50 10.70
C GLY A 144 -22.62 -34.56 10.92
N LEU A 145 -21.56 -34.24 11.66
CA LEU A 145 -20.37 -35.09 11.83
C LEU A 145 -20.06 -35.39 13.31
N VAL A 146 -20.46 -34.51 14.22
CA VAL A 146 -20.34 -34.67 15.68
C VAL A 146 -21.65 -34.23 16.33
N PRO A 147 -21.99 -34.69 17.56
CA PRO A 147 -23.30 -34.43 18.15
C PRO A 147 -23.42 -33.00 18.73
N GLN A 148 -23.07 -31.97 17.95
CA GLN A 148 -22.86 -30.60 18.45
C GLN A 148 -23.10 -29.49 17.40
N GLU A 149 -23.86 -28.45 17.77
CA GLU A 149 -24.11 -27.24 16.97
C GLU A 149 -22.92 -26.25 16.94
N ARG A 150 -21.73 -26.71 16.55
CA ARG A 150 -20.53 -25.86 16.48
C ARG A 150 -20.42 -25.17 15.13
N ASN A 151 -20.86 -23.90 15.07
CA ASN A 151 -20.63 -23.02 13.93
C ASN A 151 -19.19 -22.44 13.96
N ARG A 152 -18.52 -22.45 12.80
CA ARG A 152 -17.21 -21.82 12.54
C ARG A 152 -17.13 -21.24 11.14
N VAL A 153 -16.42 -20.13 10.99
CA VAL A 153 -16.07 -19.58 9.68
C VAL A 153 -14.73 -20.18 9.28
N TYR A 154 -14.70 -20.81 8.11
CA TYR A 154 -13.48 -21.29 7.49
C TYR A 154 -13.15 -20.38 6.30
N ILE A 155 -11.89 -19.99 6.16
CA ILE A 155 -11.37 -19.22 5.02
C ILE A 155 -10.27 -20.05 4.38
N VAL A 156 -10.44 -20.36 3.11
CA VAL A 156 -9.45 -21.06 2.28
C VAL A 156 -8.88 -20.07 1.29
N GLY A 157 -7.56 -19.95 1.21
CA GLY A 157 -6.87 -19.21 0.16
C GLY A 157 -6.08 -20.15 -0.72
N LEU A 158 -6.16 -19.99 -2.04
CA LEU A 158 -5.42 -20.79 -3.02
C LEU A 158 -4.66 -19.86 -3.98
N LYS A 159 -3.37 -20.11 -4.20
CA LYS A 159 -2.51 -19.21 -4.99
C LYS A 159 -2.69 -19.36 -6.49
N ASP A 160 -2.86 -20.59 -7.00
CA ASP A 160 -3.24 -20.81 -8.40
C ASP A 160 -4.77 -20.88 -8.57
N ALA A 161 -5.21 -20.80 -9.83
CA ALA A 161 -6.62 -20.79 -10.23
C ALA A 161 -7.31 -22.18 -10.15
N TYR A 162 -7.12 -22.90 -9.06
CA TYR A 162 -7.78 -24.20 -8.82
C TYR A 162 -9.30 -24.03 -8.62
N ASN A 163 -10.05 -25.07 -8.99
CA ASN A 163 -11.46 -25.20 -8.60
C ASN A 163 -11.54 -25.73 -7.17
N PHE A 164 -12.25 -25.00 -6.31
CA PHE A 164 -12.48 -25.36 -4.92
C PHE A 164 -13.90 -24.99 -4.51
N GLU A 165 -14.56 -25.92 -3.84
CA GLU A 165 -15.84 -25.73 -3.17
C GLU A 165 -15.73 -26.33 -1.76
N PHE A 166 -16.45 -25.77 -0.79
CA PHE A 166 -16.47 -26.36 0.55
C PHE A 166 -17.25 -27.70 0.55
N PRO A 167 -16.82 -28.67 1.36
CA PRO A 167 -17.48 -29.96 1.43
C PRO A 167 -18.92 -29.84 1.95
N HIS A 168 -19.83 -30.63 1.35
CA HIS A 168 -21.19 -30.76 1.86
C HIS A 168 -21.19 -31.47 3.21
N ILE A 169 -21.72 -30.80 4.24
CA ILE A 169 -21.91 -31.40 5.58
C ILE A 169 -23.32 -32.02 5.67
N PRO A 170 -23.47 -33.27 6.12
CA PRO A 170 -24.78 -33.89 6.31
C PRO A 170 -25.72 -33.07 7.21
N GLU A 171 -27.03 -33.08 6.93
CA GLU A 171 -28.01 -32.35 7.76
C GLU A 171 -28.27 -33.01 9.12
N GLN A 172 -28.16 -34.34 9.13
CA GLN A 172 -28.31 -35.22 10.30
C GLN A 172 -26.92 -35.76 10.68
N GLY A 173 -26.69 -35.90 11.98
CA GLY A 173 -25.45 -36.43 12.54
C GLY A 173 -25.70 -37.33 13.75
N PRO A 174 -24.64 -37.77 14.44
CA PRO A 174 -24.76 -38.63 15.61
C PRO A 174 -25.51 -37.93 16.76
N ALA A 175 -26.17 -38.73 17.61
CA ALA A 175 -26.77 -38.28 18.85
C ALA A 175 -25.76 -38.26 19.99
N LEU A 176 -25.95 -37.41 21.00
CA LEU A 176 -24.99 -37.22 22.10
C LEU A 176 -24.62 -38.52 22.83
N LYS A 177 -25.53 -39.49 22.95
CA LYS A 177 -25.26 -40.81 23.54
C LYS A 177 -24.12 -41.58 22.87
N THR A 178 -23.80 -41.33 21.59
CA THR A 178 -22.78 -42.11 20.86
C THR A 178 -21.34 -41.78 21.25
N ILE A 179 -21.10 -40.68 21.98
CA ILE A 179 -19.76 -40.29 22.42
C ILE A 179 -19.50 -40.60 23.90
N LEU A 180 -20.49 -41.10 24.63
CA LEU A 180 -20.40 -41.26 26.08
C LEU A 180 -19.56 -42.48 26.47
N GLU A 181 -18.99 -42.44 27.66
CA GLU A 181 -18.29 -43.59 28.25
C GLU A 181 -19.28 -44.47 29.03
N ASP A 182 -19.16 -45.80 28.89
CA ASP A 182 -19.99 -46.78 29.60
C ASP A 182 -19.75 -46.75 31.12
N TYR A 183 -18.50 -46.46 31.53
CA TYR A 183 -18.09 -46.30 32.91
C TYR A 183 -17.51 -44.91 33.14
N VAL A 184 -18.05 -44.19 34.12
CA VAL A 184 -17.63 -42.83 34.47
C VAL A 184 -17.39 -42.71 35.96
N ASP A 185 -16.21 -42.22 36.32
CA ASP A 185 -15.78 -41.95 37.70
C ASP A 185 -16.76 -41.00 38.42
N GLU A 186 -17.10 -41.33 39.67
CA GLU A 186 -18.04 -40.54 40.48
C GLU A 186 -17.59 -39.08 40.68
N LYS A 187 -16.29 -38.77 40.55
CA LYS A 187 -15.77 -37.38 40.58
C LYS A 187 -16.40 -36.44 39.55
N TYR A 188 -16.96 -36.97 38.46
CA TYR A 188 -17.66 -36.19 37.43
C TYR A 188 -19.13 -35.92 37.78
N THR A 189 -19.71 -36.66 38.73
CA THR A 189 -21.06 -36.42 39.26
C THR A 189 -21.04 -35.14 40.11
N LEU A 190 -22.02 -34.26 39.89
CA LEU A 190 -22.12 -33.03 40.68
C LEU A 190 -22.50 -33.35 42.12
N SER A 191 -21.77 -32.77 43.09
CA SER A 191 -22.18 -32.85 44.50
C SER A 191 -23.47 -32.05 44.73
N ASP A 192 -24.22 -32.36 45.78
CA ASP A 192 -25.51 -31.71 46.07
C ASP A 192 -25.39 -30.19 46.12
N LYS A 193 -24.29 -29.67 46.69
CA LYS A 193 -23.98 -28.24 46.73
C LYS A 193 -23.78 -27.64 45.33
N GLN A 194 -23.10 -28.35 44.43
CA GLN A 194 -22.90 -27.91 43.04
C GLN A 194 -24.21 -27.97 42.24
N TRP A 195 -24.98 -29.04 42.41
CA TRP A 195 -26.25 -29.22 41.72
C TRP A 195 -27.29 -28.19 42.17
N LEU A 196 -27.44 -27.97 43.48
CA LEU A 196 -28.30 -26.94 44.05
C LEU A 196 -27.93 -25.53 43.54
N HIS A 197 -26.63 -25.19 43.48
CA HIS A 197 -26.15 -23.91 42.94
C HIS A 197 -26.49 -23.74 41.46
N ILE A 198 -26.40 -24.81 40.67
CA ILE A 198 -26.79 -24.82 39.24
C ILE A 198 -28.31 -24.68 39.09
N GLN A 199 -29.11 -25.38 39.91
CA GLN A 199 -30.57 -25.27 39.95
C GLN A 199 -31.04 -23.86 40.34
N GLN A 200 -30.37 -23.21 41.29
CA GLN A 200 -30.67 -21.83 41.68
C GLN A 200 -30.38 -20.84 40.53
N ARG A 201 -29.24 -20.99 39.83
CA ARG A 201 -28.92 -20.19 38.64
C ARG A 201 -29.91 -20.40 37.49
N HIS A 202 -30.44 -21.62 37.35
CA HIS A 202 -31.40 -22.00 36.32
C HIS A 202 -32.70 -21.17 36.31
N ARG A 203 -33.00 -20.49 37.43
CA ARG A 203 -34.16 -19.61 37.61
C ARG A 203 -33.93 -18.18 37.07
N HIS A 204 -32.71 -17.80 36.69
CA HIS A 204 -32.45 -16.51 36.04
C HIS A 204 -32.77 -16.55 34.54
N PRO A 205 -33.46 -15.55 33.97
CA PRO A 205 -33.88 -15.53 32.55
C PRO A 205 -32.72 -15.38 31.53
N LYS A 206 -31.46 -15.35 31.98
CA LYS A 206 -30.26 -15.33 31.12
C LYS A 206 -29.31 -16.51 31.35
N LEU A 207 -29.62 -17.40 32.31
CA LEU A 207 -28.74 -18.50 32.74
C LEU A 207 -29.57 -19.80 32.82
N HIS A 208 -29.26 -20.77 31.97
CA HIS A 208 -30.00 -22.04 31.89
C HIS A 208 -29.01 -23.19 31.70
N ALA A 209 -28.97 -24.19 32.59
CA ALA A 209 -27.81 -25.07 32.72
C ALA A 209 -27.35 -25.67 31.40
N ARG A 210 -28.01 -26.57 30.67
CA ARG A 210 -29.25 -27.35 30.91
C ARG A 210 -28.89 -28.84 31.02
N LEU A 211 -29.85 -29.70 31.40
CA LEU A 211 -29.74 -31.14 31.14
C LEU A 211 -29.70 -31.39 29.63
N ALA A 212 -28.77 -32.21 29.19
CA ALA A 212 -28.63 -32.62 27.80
C ALA A 212 -29.67 -33.69 27.42
N ASP A 213 -30.22 -33.62 26.20
CA ASP A 213 -30.94 -34.74 25.61
C ASP A 213 -29.93 -35.70 24.97
N LEU A 214 -29.89 -36.93 25.49
CA LEU A 214 -28.98 -37.98 25.03
C LEU A 214 -29.26 -38.44 23.60
N ASN A 215 -30.50 -38.25 23.11
CA ASN A 215 -30.93 -38.65 21.78
C ASN A 215 -30.81 -37.52 20.73
N SER A 216 -30.37 -36.34 21.12
CA SER A 216 -30.21 -35.17 20.25
C SER A 216 -28.75 -34.70 20.20
N ILE A 217 -28.51 -33.61 19.46
CA ILE A 217 -27.24 -32.88 19.46
C ILE A 217 -27.19 -31.88 20.62
N THR A 218 -25.98 -31.43 20.98
CA THR A 218 -25.76 -30.44 22.03
C THR A 218 -25.27 -29.09 21.49
N ARG A 219 -25.23 -28.07 22.35
CA ARG A 219 -24.61 -26.77 22.07
C ARG A 219 -23.07 -26.88 22.04
N PRO A 220 -22.33 -25.88 21.52
CA PRO A 220 -20.86 -25.88 21.56
C PRO A 220 -20.24 -26.10 22.95
N LEU A 221 -19.21 -26.94 23.00
CA LEU A 221 -18.20 -26.99 24.05
C LEU A 221 -17.37 -25.70 24.00
N LEU A 222 -17.24 -25.05 25.15
CA LEU A 222 -16.58 -23.76 25.31
C LEU A 222 -15.34 -23.92 26.20
N SER A 223 -14.32 -23.10 25.97
CA SER A 223 -13.04 -23.16 26.70
C SER A 223 -13.16 -22.79 28.19
N ASP A 224 -14.27 -22.19 28.60
CA ASP A 224 -14.61 -21.83 29.98
C ASP A 224 -15.57 -22.84 30.65
N TYR A 225 -15.81 -24.01 30.06
CA TYR A 225 -16.81 -25.03 30.42
C TYR A 225 -17.14 -25.17 31.92
N ILE A 226 -16.13 -25.30 32.80
CA ILE A 226 -16.33 -25.44 34.26
C ILE A 226 -16.95 -24.20 34.91
N GLN A 227 -16.55 -23.01 34.46
CA GLN A 227 -16.95 -21.72 35.02
C GLN A 227 -18.21 -21.17 34.34
N ASN A 228 -18.51 -21.66 33.13
CA ASN A 228 -19.64 -21.21 32.33
C ASN A 228 -20.97 -21.46 33.06
N PRO A 229 -21.83 -20.44 33.26
CA PRO A 229 -23.11 -20.62 33.93
C PRO A 229 -24.11 -21.45 33.11
N ASN A 230 -23.84 -21.66 31.82
CA ASN A 230 -24.56 -22.52 30.89
C ASN A 230 -23.72 -23.80 30.62
N ILE A 231 -23.29 -24.50 31.68
CA ILE A 231 -22.49 -25.74 31.61
C ILE A 231 -23.32 -26.95 31.10
N LEU A 232 -22.78 -27.70 30.12
CA LEU A 232 -23.41 -28.93 29.63
C LEU A 232 -23.30 -30.06 30.65
N ILE A 233 -24.44 -30.64 31.04
CA ILE A 233 -24.53 -31.69 32.06
C ILE A 233 -25.44 -32.83 31.60
N MET A 234 -25.05 -34.04 31.97
CA MET A 234 -25.68 -35.30 31.59
C MET A 234 -26.58 -35.79 32.72
N SER A 235 -27.81 -36.18 32.40
CA SER A 235 -28.70 -36.83 33.37
C SER A 235 -28.15 -38.19 33.81
N GLN A 236 -28.45 -38.58 35.05
CA GLN A 236 -28.11 -39.89 35.60
C GLN A 236 -29.33 -40.46 36.33
N ASN A 237 -29.56 -41.76 36.23
CA ASN A 237 -30.68 -42.41 36.93
C ASN A 237 -30.38 -42.50 38.42
N GLY A 238 -31.25 -41.94 39.27
CA GLY A 238 -31.13 -41.99 40.73
C GLY A 238 -29.94 -41.24 41.34
N ARG A 239 -29.24 -40.41 40.56
CA ARG A 239 -28.05 -39.64 40.97
C ARG A 239 -28.14 -38.20 40.46
N ASN A 240 -27.36 -37.29 41.04
CA ASN A 240 -27.20 -35.95 40.50
C ASN A 240 -26.65 -35.99 39.06
N PRO A 241 -26.88 -34.97 38.23
CA PRO A 241 -26.29 -34.89 36.90
C PRO A 241 -24.76 -34.87 36.96
N ARG A 242 -24.10 -35.33 35.90
CA ARG A 242 -22.64 -35.29 35.77
C ARG A 242 -22.16 -34.33 34.68
N ARG A 243 -20.89 -33.97 34.71
CA ARG A 243 -20.20 -33.32 33.57
C ARG A 243 -19.86 -34.36 32.49
N LEU A 244 -19.53 -33.89 31.30
CA LEU A 244 -18.77 -34.70 30.35
C LEU A 244 -17.38 -34.99 30.93
N THR A 245 -16.80 -36.15 30.63
CA THR A 245 -15.39 -36.41 30.92
C THR A 245 -14.47 -35.74 29.88
N PRO A 246 -13.16 -35.61 30.14
CA PRO A 246 -12.20 -35.18 29.13
C PRO A 246 -12.21 -36.04 27.85
N ARG A 247 -12.42 -37.35 27.96
CA ARG A 247 -12.52 -38.27 26.80
C ARG A 247 -13.78 -38.02 26.00
N GLU A 248 -14.92 -37.86 26.66
CA GLU A 248 -16.17 -37.50 25.99
C GLU A 248 -16.06 -36.11 25.31
N CYS A 249 -15.36 -35.15 25.91
CA CYS A 249 -15.06 -33.87 25.26
C CYS A 249 -14.14 -34.01 24.03
N ALA A 250 -13.19 -34.95 24.03
CA ALA A 250 -12.36 -35.27 22.87
C ALA A 250 -13.22 -35.85 21.73
N ARG A 251 -14.05 -36.85 22.04
CA ARG A 251 -15.01 -37.47 21.10
C ARG A 251 -16.03 -36.46 20.56
N LEU A 252 -16.48 -35.50 21.37
CA LEU A 252 -17.38 -34.40 20.97
C LEU A 252 -16.76 -33.47 19.91
N GLN A 253 -15.44 -33.41 19.82
CA GLN A 253 -14.70 -32.71 18.76
C GLN A 253 -14.20 -33.65 17.65
N GLY A 254 -14.49 -34.95 17.74
CA GLY A 254 -14.10 -35.97 16.78
C GLY A 254 -12.63 -36.40 16.86
N PHE A 255 -11.98 -36.25 18.02
CA PHE A 255 -10.68 -36.87 18.28
C PHE A 255 -10.84 -38.39 18.50
N PRO A 256 -9.82 -39.20 18.14
CA PRO A 256 -9.80 -40.63 18.40
C PRO A 256 -9.63 -40.95 19.89
N ASP A 257 -9.95 -42.19 20.28
CA ASP A 257 -9.87 -42.63 21.68
C ASP A 257 -8.43 -42.84 22.16
N GLU A 258 -7.52 -43.08 21.22
CA GLU A 258 -6.08 -43.19 21.45
C GLU A 258 -5.43 -41.82 21.76
N PHE A 259 -6.10 -40.69 21.47
CA PHE A 259 -5.56 -39.35 21.72
C PHE A 259 -5.29 -39.14 23.21
N VAL A 260 -4.03 -38.92 23.58
CA VAL A 260 -3.54 -38.85 24.96
C VAL A 260 -3.96 -37.52 25.61
N ILE A 261 -4.43 -37.56 26.87
CA ILE A 261 -4.85 -36.39 27.64
C ILE A 261 -3.95 -36.26 28.90
N PRO A 262 -2.78 -35.60 28.81
CA PRO A 262 -1.73 -35.64 29.84
C PRO A 262 -1.79 -34.47 30.85
N VAL A 263 -2.97 -33.87 30.99
CA VAL A 263 -3.24 -32.65 31.77
C VAL A 263 -4.47 -32.85 32.66
N SER A 264 -4.65 -31.99 33.67
CA SER A 264 -5.84 -32.07 34.53
C SER A 264 -7.13 -31.75 33.78
N ASP A 265 -8.25 -32.31 34.23
CA ASP A 265 -9.58 -32.14 33.62
C ASP A 265 -9.88 -30.66 33.28
N VAL A 266 -9.56 -29.73 34.19
CA VAL A 266 -9.73 -28.28 34.02
C VAL A 266 -9.02 -27.73 32.77
N VAL A 267 -7.82 -28.23 32.48
CA VAL A 267 -7.02 -27.85 31.31
C VAL A 267 -7.55 -28.57 30.08
N ALA A 268 -7.87 -29.86 30.17
CA ALA A 268 -8.42 -30.64 29.06
C ALA A 268 -9.72 -30.03 28.51
N TYR A 269 -10.65 -29.61 29.38
CA TYR A 269 -11.88 -28.91 28.93
C TYR A 269 -11.58 -27.60 28.19
N ARG A 270 -10.55 -26.86 28.62
CA ARG A 270 -10.12 -25.64 27.92
C ARG A 270 -9.57 -25.97 26.53
N GLN A 271 -8.72 -27.00 26.46
CA GLN A 271 -8.11 -27.50 25.22
C GLN A 271 -9.19 -27.93 24.21
N PHE A 272 -10.07 -28.87 24.58
CA PHE A 272 -11.14 -29.32 23.68
C PHE A 272 -12.21 -28.24 23.41
N GLY A 273 -12.44 -27.31 24.33
CA GLY A 273 -13.32 -26.16 24.11
C GLY A 273 -12.77 -25.17 23.07
N ALA A 274 -11.44 -24.97 23.05
CA ALA A 274 -10.75 -24.13 22.07
C ALA A 274 -10.53 -24.81 20.72
N SER A 275 -10.31 -26.13 20.71
CA SER A 275 -9.97 -26.91 19.50
C SER A 275 -10.96 -26.80 18.35
N SER A 276 -10.45 -26.94 17.13
CA SER A 276 -11.20 -27.25 15.92
C SER A 276 -11.89 -28.62 16.00
N THR A 277 -12.91 -28.83 15.18
CA THR A 277 -13.61 -30.12 15.05
C THR A 277 -12.98 -30.94 13.93
N VAL A 278 -12.27 -32.01 14.29
CA VAL A 278 -11.38 -32.79 13.40
C VAL A 278 -12.10 -33.27 12.12
N PRO A 279 -13.32 -33.85 12.16
CA PRO A 279 -14.01 -34.30 10.96
C PRO A 279 -14.33 -33.19 9.94
N VAL A 280 -14.64 -31.96 10.41
CA VAL A 280 -14.94 -30.83 9.50
C VAL A 280 -13.65 -30.39 8.80
N VAL A 281 -12.57 -30.18 9.57
CA VAL A 281 -11.27 -29.79 9.01
C VAL A 281 -10.77 -30.84 8.03
N ARG A 282 -10.96 -32.13 8.31
CA ARG A 282 -10.52 -33.24 7.43
C ARG A 282 -11.23 -33.23 6.08
N LEU A 283 -12.53 -32.93 6.04
CA LEU A 283 -13.25 -32.79 4.77
C LEU A 283 -12.74 -31.57 3.97
N ILE A 284 -12.47 -30.45 4.63
CA ILE A 284 -11.91 -29.26 3.98
C ILE A 284 -10.48 -29.53 3.46
N ALA A 285 -9.66 -30.22 4.26
CA ALA A 285 -8.32 -30.66 3.87
C ALA A 285 -8.34 -31.53 2.61
N ASN A 286 -9.28 -32.49 2.52
CA ASN A 286 -9.46 -33.32 1.32
C ASN A 286 -9.78 -32.50 0.07
N GLU A 287 -10.62 -31.46 0.18
CA GLU A 287 -10.93 -30.57 -0.95
C GLU A 287 -9.75 -29.64 -1.31
N ILE A 288 -8.99 -29.14 -0.33
CA ILE A 288 -7.75 -28.39 -0.58
C ILE A 288 -6.72 -29.29 -1.29
N LEU A 289 -6.50 -30.51 -0.79
CA LEU A 289 -5.56 -31.46 -1.39
C LEU A 289 -6.03 -31.95 -2.77
N ARG A 290 -7.35 -32.00 -3.03
CA ARG A 290 -7.90 -32.25 -4.37
C ARG A 290 -7.62 -31.05 -5.29
N ALA A 291 -7.89 -29.83 -4.85
CA ALA A 291 -7.61 -28.61 -5.60
C ALA A 291 -6.11 -28.49 -5.95
N LEU A 292 -5.21 -28.82 -5.02
CA LEU A 292 -3.75 -28.79 -5.22
C LEU A 292 -3.19 -29.91 -6.12
N LYS A 293 -3.98 -30.91 -6.52
CA LYS A 293 -3.59 -31.89 -7.55
C LYS A 293 -3.74 -31.21 -8.92
N LYS A 294 -2.67 -31.23 -9.72
CA LYS A 294 -2.57 -30.51 -11.01
C LYS A 294 -3.81 -30.73 -11.88
N ASP A 295 -4.43 -29.63 -12.30
CA ASP A 295 -5.34 -29.63 -13.43
C ASP A 295 -4.51 -29.48 -14.72
N GLU A 296 -4.45 -30.53 -15.55
CA GLU A 296 -3.61 -30.60 -16.76
C GLU A 296 -4.07 -29.65 -17.89
N ARG A 297 -5.12 -28.85 -17.66
CA ARG A 297 -5.78 -27.98 -18.67
C ARG A 297 -5.20 -26.57 -18.79
N LEU A 298 -4.04 -26.28 -18.20
CA LEU A 298 -3.45 -24.93 -18.11
C LEU A 298 -2.19 -24.70 -18.99
N GLU A 299 -1.90 -25.59 -19.95
CA GLU A 299 -0.62 -25.64 -20.69
C GLU A 299 -0.39 -24.59 -21.81
N SER A 300 -1.26 -23.58 -22.02
CA SER A 300 -1.09 -22.64 -23.15
C SER A 300 -0.37 -21.32 -22.83
N CYS A 301 0.14 -21.11 -21.62
CA CYS A 301 0.85 -19.88 -21.22
C CYS A 301 2.31 -20.17 -20.84
N VAL A 302 3.24 -19.33 -21.27
CA VAL A 302 4.62 -19.37 -20.76
C VAL A 302 4.59 -18.91 -19.29
N LYS A 303 4.75 -19.87 -18.37
CA LYS A 303 4.93 -19.61 -16.94
C LYS A 303 6.42 -19.44 -16.63
N PHE A 304 6.75 -18.38 -15.90
CA PHE A 304 8.11 -18.10 -15.44
C PHE A 304 8.22 -18.45 -13.96
N THR A 305 9.14 -19.36 -13.61
CA THR A 305 9.36 -19.80 -12.23
C THR A 305 10.48 -19.02 -11.53
N SER A 306 11.17 -18.12 -12.24
CA SER A 306 12.16 -17.21 -11.66
C SER A 306 12.26 -15.90 -12.45
N GLU A 307 12.76 -14.85 -11.79
CA GLU A 307 13.01 -13.55 -12.42
C GLU A 307 14.06 -13.67 -13.54
N GLU A 308 15.10 -14.48 -13.35
CA GLU A 308 16.11 -14.75 -14.37
C GLU A 308 15.49 -15.39 -15.63
N GLN A 309 14.59 -16.36 -15.48
CA GLN A 309 13.92 -16.99 -16.63
C GLN A 309 13.05 -15.98 -17.39
N LEU A 310 12.30 -15.13 -16.66
CA LEU A 310 11.52 -14.05 -17.25
C LEU A 310 12.43 -13.09 -18.02
N LEU A 311 13.44 -12.52 -17.38
CA LEU A 311 14.34 -11.53 -18.01
C LEU A 311 15.13 -12.12 -19.19
N ASN A 312 15.53 -13.40 -19.11
CA ASN A 312 16.18 -14.08 -20.24
C ASN A 312 15.23 -14.24 -21.43
N TYR A 313 13.96 -14.60 -21.21
CA TYR A 313 12.94 -14.63 -22.26
C TYR A 313 12.65 -13.22 -22.81
N THR A 314 12.58 -12.20 -21.95
CA THR A 314 12.35 -10.81 -22.36
C THR A 314 13.42 -10.27 -23.31
N LYS A 315 14.67 -10.78 -23.29
CA LYS A 315 15.72 -10.37 -24.24
C LYS A 315 15.29 -10.51 -25.70
N ASP A 316 14.49 -11.54 -26.02
CA ASP A 316 14.00 -11.79 -27.37
C ASP A 316 12.96 -10.76 -27.86
N ILE A 317 12.56 -9.78 -27.04
CA ILE A 317 11.71 -8.66 -27.48
C ILE A 317 12.52 -7.52 -28.11
N ILE A 318 13.82 -7.42 -27.82
CA ILE A 318 14.66 -6.31 -28.25
C ILE A 318 14.83 -6.33 -29.77
N GLY A 319 14.68 -5.17 -30.40
CA GLY A 319 14.81 -4.97 -31.84
C GLY A 319 13.51 -5.17 -32.63
N LYS A 320 12.47 -5.76 -32.04
CA LYS A 320 11.17 -5.98 -32.69
C LYS A 320 10.35 -4.70 -32.75
N SER A 321 9.61 -4.51 -33.84
CA SER A 321 8.50 -3.55 -33.90
C SER A 321 7.27 -4.09 -33.16
N PHE A 322 6.36 -3.22 -32.71
CA PHE A 322 5.09 -3.69 -32.15
C PHE A 322 4.23 -4.44 -33.16
N LYS A 323 4.37 -4.12 -34.46
CA LYS A 323 3.74 -4.83 -35.58
C LYS A 323 4.12 -6.31 -35.66
N GLU A 324 5.38 -6.65 -35.41
CA GLU A 324 5.86 -8.04 -35.41
C GLU A 324 5.30 -8.88 -34.27
N ILE A 325 5.00 -8.26 -33.12
CA ILE A 325 4.48 -8.95 -31.94
C ILE A 325 2.95 -8.89 -31.80
N ASP A 326 2.23 -8.05 -32.56
CA ASP A 326 0.77 -7.94 -32.50
C ASP A 326 0.02 -9.11 -33.16
N LYS A 327 0.06 -10.28 -32.50
CA LYS A 327 -0.62 -11.51 -32.92
C LYS A 327 -2.15 -11.42 -32.93
N GLN A 328 -2.74 -10.41 -32.30
CA GLN A 328 -4.19 -10.26 -32.15
C GLN A 328 -4.77 -9.08 -32.94
N ASN A 329 -3.95 -8.37 -33.73
CA ASN A 329 -4.32 -7.15 -34.45
C ASN A 329 -4.89 -6.05 -33.52
N ILE A 330 -4.41 -5.98 -32.27
CA ILE A 330 -4.80 -5.00 -31.26
C ILE A 330 -4.52 -3.56 -31.70
N LEU A 331 -3.56 -3.34 -32.61
CA LEU A 331 -3.20 -2.04 -33.16
C LEU A 331 -4.07 -1.59 -34.35
N GLN A 332 -4.88 -2.47 -34.92
CA GLN A 332 -5.70 -2.16 -36.09
C GLN A 332 -6.66 -0.98 -35.82
N GLY A 333 -6.61 0.06 -36.67
CA GLY A 333 -7.47 1.25 -36.58
C GLY A 333 -6.91 2.43 -35.78
N ASN A 334 -7.43 3.63 -36.08
CA ASN A 334 -6.86 4.95 -35.73
C ASN A 334 -7.01 5.39 -34.24
N SER A 335 -6.96 4.48 -33.27
CA SER A 335 -6.94 4.86 -31.85
C SER A 335 -5.52 5.17 -31.35
N LYS A 336 -5.32 6.40 -30.85
CA LYS A 336 -4.10 6.87 -30.18
C LYS A 336 -3.99 6.41 -28.70
N ASP A 337 -4.80 5.44 -28.26
CA ASP A 337 -4.71 4.89 -26.90
C ASP A 337 -3.35 4.20 -26.68
N LYS A 338 -2.51 4.82 -25.86
CA LYS A 338 -1.18 4.33 -25.46
C LYS A 338 -1.25 2.98 -24.74
N GLY A 339 -2.35 2.69 -24.06
CA GLY A 339 -2.56 1.42 -23.35
C GLY A 339 -2.59 0.20 -24.27
N ARG A 340 -2.78 0.38 -25.59
CA ARG A 340 -2.73 -0.70 -26.59
C ARG A 340 -1.34 -1.34 -26.68
N LEU A 341 -0.26 -0.56 -26.51
CA LEU A 341 1.11 -1.08 -26.58
C LEU A 341 1.42 -2.08 -25.45
N GLY A 342 0.87 -1.86 -24.25
CA GLY A 342 0.93 -2.84 -23.15
C GLY A 342 0.29 -4.17 -23.53
N LYS A 343 -0.98 -4.10 -23.97
CA LYS A 343 -1.79 -5.24 -24.40
C LYS A 343 -1.14 -6.07 -25.52
N VAL A 344 -0.47 -5.40 -26.47
CA VAL A 344 0.30 -6.07 -27.53
C VAL A 344 1.45 -6.90 -26.96
N VAL A 345 2.21 -6.37 -25.99
CA VAL A 345 3.29 -7.14 -25.35
C VAL A 345 2.71 -8.28 -24.49
N GLU A 346 1.67 -8.02 -23.70
CA GLU A 346 0.97 -9.02 -22.88
C GLU A 346 0.51 -10.23 -23.71
N THR A 347 -0.31 -9.98 -24.74
CA THR A 347 -0.93 -11.03 -25.57
C THR A 347 -0.01 -11.60 -26.64
N GLY A 348 0.85 -10.76 -27.20
CA GLY A 348 1.61 -11.04 -28.41
C GLY A 348 2.97 -11.66 -28.11
N PHE A 349 3.69 -11.08 -27.15
CA PHE A 349 5.00 -11.56 -26.74
C PHE A 349 4.91 -12.63 -25.64
N TYR A 350 4.23 -12.35 -24.53
CA TYR A 350 4.11 -13.30 -23.41
C TYR A 350 2.97 -14.33 -23.55
N GLY A 351 1.97 -14.06 -24.41
CA GLY A 351 0.85 -14.97 -24.65
C GLY A 351 -0.27 -14.93 -23.59
N TYR A 352 -0.29 -13.91 -22.73
CA TYR A 352 -1.30 -13.79 -21.68
C TYR A 352 -2.64 -13.30 -22.21
N GLN A 353 -3.74 -13.77 -21.61
CA GLN A 353 -5.08 -13.29 -21.92
C GLN A 353 -5.36 -11.96 -21.22
N LEU A 354 -5.89 -10.99 -21.97
CA LEU A 354 -6.34 -9.70 -21.43
C LEU A 354 -7.38 -9.92 -20.32
N ASN A 355 -7.07 -9.41 -19.13
CA ASN A 355 -7.91 -9.59 -17.95
C ASN A 355 -7.85 -8.36 -17.04
N ASN A 356 -8.88 -8.16 -16.21
CA ASN A 356 -8.97 -7.05 -15.27
C ASN A 356 -8.61 -7.49 -13.83
N ARG A 357 -7.61 -8.37 -13.65
CA ARG A 357 -7.21 -8.83 -12.30
C ARG A 357 -6.56 -7.70 -11.50
N CYS A 358 -6.63 -7.82 -10.18
CA CYS A 358 -5.99 -6.87 -9.25
C CYS A 358 -4.51 -7.19 -8.97
N GLU A 359 -4.04 -8.36 -9.41
CA GLU A 359 -2.68 -8.87 -9.25
C GLU A 359 -1.71 -8.25 -10.26
N ALA A 360 -0.42 -8.53 -10.08
CA ALA A 360 0.62 -8.21 -11.06
C ALA A 360 0.55 -9.14 -12.29
N ASP A 361 1.03 -8.70 -13.44
CA ASP A 361 0.93 -9.47 -14.70
C ASP A 361 1.69 -10.80 -14.65
N PHE A 362 2.85 -10.84 -13.97
CA PHE A 362 3.57 -12.06 -13.61
C PHE A 362 3.32 -12.37 -12.13
N ASN A 363 2.12 -12.83 -11.80
CA ASN A 363 1.65 -12.94 -10.42
C ASN A 363 2.48 -13.91 -9.56
N GLU A 364 3.07 -14.97 -10.14
CA GLU A 364 3.94 -15.88 -9.40
C GLU A 364 5.25 -15.22 -8.92
N LEU A 365 5.72 -14.18 -9.64
CA LEU A 365 6.94 -13.44 -9.36
C LEU A 365 6.69 -12.08 -8.68
N GLY A 366 5.44 -11.62 -8.60
CA GLY A 366 5.09 -10.28 -8.10
C GLY A 366 5.60 -9.14 -8.99
N ILE A 367 5.78 -9.39 -10.29
CA ILE A 367 6.28 -8.42 -11.27
C ILE A 367 5.12 -7.93 -12.15
N GLU A 368 4.97 -6.62 -12.26
CA GLU A 368 4.02 -5.95 -13.14
C GLU A 368 4.68 -5.57 -14.46
N LEU A 369 4.02 -5.81 -15.59
CA LEU A 369 4.49 -5.39 -16.89
C LEU A 369 4.09 -3.93 -17.17
N LYS A 370 5.03 -3.16 -17.71
CA LYS A 370 4.84 -1.77 -18.12
C LYS A 370 5.52 -1.57 -19.46
N VAL A 371 4.90 -0.79 -20.35
CA VAL A 371 5.47 -0.43 -21.65
C VAL A 371 5.55 1.09 -21.71
N SER A 372 6.76 1.63 -21.91
CA SER A 372 6.99 3.08 -21.89
C SER A 372 7.92 3.54 -23.00
N GLY A 373 7.67 4.75 -23.49
CA GLY A 373 8.46 5.38 -24.54
C GLY A 373 9.57 6.24 -23.97
N PHE A 374 10.69 6.33 -24.68
CA PHE A 374 11.71 7.35 -24.43
C PHE A 374 11.95 8.20 -25.67
N ASN A 375 12.33 9.45 -25.43
CA ASN A 375 12.86 10.35 -26.45
C ASN A 375 14.38 10.22 -26.47
N LYS A 376 14.97 10.14 -27.66
CA LYS A 376 16.42 10.25 -27.86
C LYS A 376 16.81 11.73 -27.94
N LEU A 377 17.71 12.17 -27.06
CA LEU A 377 18.18 13.55 -26.99
C LEU A 377 19.30 13.81 -28.02
N ARG A 378 19.63 15.09 -28.24
CA ARG A 378 20.62 15.52 -29.25
C ARG A 378 22.04 15.01 -28.97
N ASP A 379 22.36 14.73 -27.72
CA ASP A 379 23.62 14.14 -27.26
C ASP A 379 23.61 12.60 -27.33
N GLY A 380 22.52 11.99 -27.82
CA GLY A 380 22.32 10.55 -27.90
C GLY A 380 21.76 9.91 -26.64
N SER A 381 21.67 10.64 -25.51
CA SER A 381 21.13 10.13 -24.25
C SER A 381 19.61 9.90 -24.31
N TRP A 382 19.09 9.05 -23.44
CA TRP A 382 17.67 8.68 -23.42
C TRP A 382 16.94 9.40 -22.29
N SER A 383 15.73 9.89 -22.56
CA SER A 383 14.88 10.55 -21.58
C SER A 383 13.47 9.98 -21.65
N ALA A 384 12.96 9.46 -20.53
CA ALA A 384 11.60 8.94 -20.46
C ALA A 384 10.60 10.00 -20.93
N LYS A 385 9.69 9.57 -21.81
CA LYS A 385 8.76 10.47 -22.49
C LYS A 385 7.66 10.98 -21.55
N GLU A 386 7.22 10.13 -20.64
CA GLU A 386 6.07 10.38 -19.76
C GLU A 386 6.18 9.63 -18.43
N ARG A 387 5.41 10.10 -17.43
CA ARG A 387 5.21 9.41 -16.14
C ARG A 387 4.62 8.01 -16.33
N ILE A 388 4.96 7.11 -15.42
CA ILE A 388 4.46 5.72 -15.44
C ILE A 388 3.27 5.59 -14.50
N SER A 389 2.11 5.19 -15.05
CA SER A 389 0.88 4.98 -14.27
C SER A 389 0.86 3.60 -13.63
N LEU A 390 0.51 3.57 -12.35
CA LEU A 390 0.40 2.38 -11.50
C LEU A 390 -1.10 2.06 -11.28
N SER A 391 -1.51 1.75 -10.05
CA SER A 391 -2.91 1.43 -9.71
C SER A 391 -3.81 2.67 -9.54
N MET A 392 -5.11 2.51 -9.79
CA MET A 392 -6.12 3.56 -9.53
C MET A 392 -6.27 3.84 -8.03
N ILE A 393 -6.36 5.11 -7.65
CA ILE A 393 -6.63 5.52 -6.27
C ILE A 393 -8.13 5.37 -6.00
N ASN A 394 -8.50 4.44 -5.11
CA ASN A 394 -9.88 4.30 -4.65
C ASN A 394 -10.05 5.06 -3.34
N TYR A 395 -10.59 6.28 -3.39
CA TYR A 395 -10.73 7.16 -2.24
C TYR A 395 -11.47 6.53 -1.05
N LYS A 396 -12.42 5.62 -1.29
CA LYS A 396 -13.17 4.93 -0.23
C LYS A 396 -12.41 3.76 0.41
N LYS A 397 -11.33 3.28 -0.22
CA LYS A 397 -10.53 2.14 0.27
C LYS A 397 -9.17 2.57 0.84
N ILE A 398 -8.51 3.55 0.23
CA ILE A 398 -7.17 4.02 0.65
C ILE A 398 -7.12 4.46 2.12
N ILE A 399 -8.21 5.02 2.66
CA ILE A 399 -8.34 5.39 4.08
C ILE A 399 -8.25 4.20 5.05
N HIS A 400 -8.35 2.97 4.55
CA HIS A 400 -8.25 1.70 5.29
C HIS A 400 -7.05 0.85 4.84
N GLU A 401 -6.24 1.31 3.89
CA GLU A 401 -5.05 0.60 3.40
C GLU A 401 -3.80 1.10 4.15
N GLU A 402 -3.03 0.20 4.75
CA GLU A 402 -1.66 0.48 5.18
C GLU A 402 -0.68 0.19 4.04
N PHE A 403 0.47 0.87 4.01
CA PHE A 403 1.36 0.89 2.85
C PHE A 403 1.83 -0.52 2.43
N GLU A 404 2.24 -1.34 3.40
CA GLU A 404 2.69 -2.73 3.24
C GLU A 404 1.66 -3.64 2.55
N PHE A 405 0.37 -3.35 2.77
CA PHE A 405 -0.76 -4.15 2.29
C PHE A 405 -1.58 -3.40 1.23
N SER A 406 -1.09 -2.25 0.79
CA SER A 406 -1.77 -1.39 -0.17
C SER A 406 -1.81 -2.01 -1.55
N ARG A 407 -2.86 -1.68 -2.31
CA ARG A 407 -3.00 -2.06 -3.73
C ARG A 407 -1.92 -1.45 -4.62
N LEU A 408 -1.19 -0.47 -4.10
CA LEU A 408 -0.01 0.07 -4.74
C LEU A 408 1.12 -0.95 -4.67
N ILE A 409 1.52 -1.38 -3.48
CA ILE A 409 2.67 -2.26 -3.28
C ILE A 409 2.39 -3.71 -3.69
N SER A 410 1.17 -4.22 -3.46
CA SER A 410 0.83 -5.61 -3.85
C SER A 410 0.94 -5.87 -5.36
N LYS A 411 0.69 -4.85 -6.18
CA LYS A 411 0.76 -4.95 -7.65
C LYS A 411 2.08 -4.41 -8.22
N ASN A 412 2.64 -3.34 -7.66
CA ASN A 412 3.72 -2.59 -8.32
C ASN A 412 5.11 -2.76 -7.68
N ARG A 413 5.30 -3.68 -6.71
CA ARG A 413 6.59 -3.86 -6.00
C ARG A 413 7.79 -3.99 -6.95
N LYS A 414 7.65 -4.79 -8.01
CA LYS A 414 8.61 -4.86 -9.11
C LYS A 414 7.92 -4.53 -10.44
N LEU A 415 8.57 -3.70 -11.26
CA LEU A 415 8.08 -3.27 -12.56
C LEU A 415 9.04 -3.76 -13.65
N LEU A 416 8.57 -4.66 -14.53
CA LEU A 416 9.26 -4.98 -15.78
C LEU A 416 8.83 -3.96 -16.84
N ILE A 417 9.72 -3.04 -17.16
CA ILE A 417 9.50 -1.93 -18.07
C ILE A 417 10.10 -2.28 -19.42
N ILE A 418 9.28 -2.32 -20.47
CA ILE A 418 9.70 -2.45 -21.87
C ILE A 418 9.85 -1.05 -22.46
N TRP A 419 11.03 -0.76 -23.00
CA TRP A 419 11.40 0.56 -23.50
C TRP A 419 11.39 0.61 -25.03
N TYR A 420 10.54 1.47 -25.60
CA TYR A 420 10.50 1.72 -27.04
C TYR A 420 10.98 3.14 -27.39
N GLU A 421 11.64 3.26 -28.54
CA GLU A 421 12.07 4.56 -29.07
C GLU A 421 10.84 5.29 -29.65
N TYR A 422 10.48 6.43 -29.07
CA TYR A 422 9.37 7.23 -29.58
C TYR A 422 9.83 8.07 -30.77
N VAL A 423 9.21 7.81 -31.93
CA VAL A 423 9.35 8.64 -33.13
C VAL A 423 8.13 9.53 -33.25
N LYS A 424 8.34 10.84 -33.36
CA LYS A 424 7.24 11.80 -33.50
C LYS A 424 6.52 11.58 -34.83
N ASP A 425 5.19 11.66 -34.79
CA ASP A 425 4.28 11.58 -35.95
C ASP A 425 4.28 10.22 -36.70
N ALA A 426 5.06 9.22 -36.26
CA ALA A 426 5.00 7.84 -36.76
C ALA A 426 3.92 7.01 -36.02
N PRO A 427 3.35 5.97 -36.66
CA PRO A 427 2.30 5.14 -36.05
C PRO A 427 2.89 4.19 -34.98
N TYR A 428 2.04 3.80 -34.03
CA TYR A 428 2.44 2.97 -32.88
C TYR A 428 2.94 1.57 -33.27
N GLU A 429 2.49 1.03 -34.40
CA GLU A 429 2.93 -0.28 -34.91
C GLU A 429 4.41 -0.29 -35.34
N ASP A 430 4.92 0.84 -35.82
CA ASP A 430 6.30 0.98 -36.33
C ASP A 430 7.32 1.33 -35.22
N PHE A 431 6.87 1.56 -33.98
CA PHE A 431 7.81 1.83 -32.88
C PHE A 431 8.64 0.58 -32.56
N ILE A 432 9.95 0.78 -32.42
CA ILE A 432 10.92 -0.30 -32.17
C ILE A 432 11.21 -0.38 -30.67
N ILE A 433 11.09 -1.58 -30.12
CA ILE A 433 11.49 -1.89 -28.74
C ILE A 433 13.02 -1.97 -28.70
N ARG A 434 13.64 -1.15 -27.85
CA ARG A 434 15.11 -1.01 -27.79
C ARG A 434 15.74 -1.68 -26.59
N ASP A 435 15.01 -1.81 -25.49
CA ASP A 435 15.54 -2.34 -24.23
C ASP A 435 14.42 -2.76 -23.27
N PHE A 436 14.78 -3.38 -22.15
CA PHE A 436 13.89 -3.60 -21.01
C PHE A 436 14.65 -3.45 -19.67
N GLN A 437 13.92 -3.13 -18.62
CA GLN A 437 14.44 -2.88 -17.28
C GLN A 437 13.56 -3.54 -16.23
N LEU A 438 14.14 -4.23 -15.25
CA LEU A 438 13.44 -4.56 -14.02
C LEU A 438 13.75 -3.49 -12.97
N TYR A 439 12.71 -2.80 -12.49
CA TYR A 439 12.82 -1.77 -11.45
C TYR A 439 12.09 -2.22 -10.18
N ASP A 440 12.83 -2.33 -9.06
CA ASP A 440 12.29 -2.69 -7.76
C ASP A 440 11.99 -1.42 -6.94
N MET A 441 10.71 -1.20 -6.63
CA MET A 441 10.25 -0.04 -5.84
C MET A 441 10.74 -0.08 -4.38
N SER A 442 11.19 -1.22 -3.85
CA SER A 442 11.70 -1.32 -2.48
C SER A 442 13.05 -0.62 -2.24
N ILE A 443 13.74 -0.24 -3.32
CA ILE A 443 14.95 0.60 -3.29
C ILE A 443 14.62 2.03 -2.84
N ASP A 444 13.46 2.53 -3.26
CA ASP A 444 12.97 3.89 -3.03
C ASP A 444 11.86 3.94 -1.95
N GLU A 445 11.64 2.81 -1.25
CA GLU A 445 10.50 2.58 -0.34
C GLU A 445 10.23 3.69 0.68
N PRO A 446 11.22 4.26 1.40
CA PRO A 446 10.94 5.27 2.43
C PRO A 446 10.24 6.52 1.86
N ILE A 447 10.58 6.90 0.63
CA ILE A 447 9.99 8.04 -0.09
C ILE A 447 8.57 7.67 -0.55
N ILE A 448 8.41 6.52 -1.21
CA ILE A 448 7.11 6.05 -1.75
C ILE A 448 6.10 5.88 -0.61
N ARG A 449 6.56 5.37 0.53
CA ARG A 449 5.79 5.21 1.78
C ARG A 449 5.29 6.55 2.30
N ASN A 450 6.17 7.54 2.45
CA ASN A 450 5.77 8.89 2.86
C ASN A 450 4.74 9.49 1.90
N ASP A 451 4.98 9.39 0.59
CA ASP A 451 4.10 9.93 -0.43
C ASP A 451 2.73 9.25 -0.41
N PHE A 452 2.68 7.93 -0.23
CA PHE A 452 1.43 7.17 -0.06
C PHE A 452 0.64 7.66 1.15
N TYR A 453 1.29 7.82 2.31
CA TYR A 453 0.62 8.33 3.51
C TYR A 453 0.20 9.80 3.37
N SER A 454 0.97 10.62 2.67
CA SER A 454 0.61 12.02 2.36
C SER A 454 -0.65 12.09 1.50
N ILE A 455 -0.74 11.26 0.45
CA ILE A 455 -1.93 11.14 -0.41
C ILE A 455 -3.10 10.57 0.39
N LYS A 456 -2.90 9.52 1.19
CA LYS A 456 -3.93 8.94 2.07
C LYS A 456 -4.48 9.98 3.04
N GLN A 457 -3.63 10.78 3.67
CA GLN A 457 -4.03 11.79 4.64
C GLN A 457 -4.94 12.85 4.01
N MET A 458 -4.60 13.40 2.83
CA MET A 458 -5.48 14.31 2.12
C MET A 458 -6.85 13.71 1.79
N VAL A 459 -6.92 12.40 1.51
CA VAL A 459 -8.21 11.70 1.30
C VAL A 459 -8.97 11.54 2.63
N VAL A 460 -8.29 11.25 3.74
CA VAL A 460 -8.88 11.22 5.09
C VAL A 460 -9.44 12.59 5.48
N ASP A 461 -8.77 13.67 5.12
CA ASP A 461 -9.16 15.04 5.47
C ASP A 461 -10.26 15.62 4.55
N GLY A 462 -10.74 14.85 3.56
CA GLY A 462 -11.77 15.30 2.59
C GLY A 462 -11.23 16.22 1.49
N LEU A 463 -9.92 16.27 1.31
CA LEU A 463 -9.16 17.12 0.39
C LEU A 463 -8.66 16.37 -0.86
N ALA A 464 -9.23 15.20 -1.19
CA ALA A 464 -8.83 14.43 -2.39
C ALA A 464 -9.06 15.20 -3.71
N HIS A 465 -9.99 16.16 -3.70
CA HIS A 465 -10.21 17.09 -4.80
C HIS A 465 -9.04 18.05 -5.03
N GLU A 466 -8.30 18.42 -3.97
CA GLU A 466 -7.13 19.31 -4.00
C GLU A 466 -5.80 18.60 -4.27
N LEU A 467 -5.81 17.26 -4.39
CA LEU A 467 -4.60 16.47 -4.67
C LEU A 467 -3.85 17.01 -5.91
N SER A 468 -2.52 17.05 -5.82
CA SER A 468 -1.62 17.42 -6.90
C SER A 468 -0.39 16.52 -6.89
N GLU A 469 0.25 16.33 -8.04
CA GLU A 469 1.49 15.54 -8.08
C GLU A 469 2.63 16.29 -7.35
N GLY A 470 2.70 17.61 -7.45
CA GLY A 470 3.67 18.47 -6.75
C GLY A 470 3.71 18.36 -5.23
N GLN A 471 2.67 17.86 -4.56
CA GLN A 471 2.65 17.64 -3.10
C GLN A 471 3.55 16.49 -2.63
N SER A 472 3.68 15.45 -3.45
CA SER A 472 4.51 14.25 -3.22
C SER A 472 5.96 14.45 -3.71
N VAL A 473 6.88 13.55 -3.35
CA VAL A 473 8.27 13.58 -3.82
C VAL A 473 8.42 12.84 -5.16
N ILE A 474 8.06 11.55 -5.22
CA ILE A 474 8.20 10.68 -6.42
C ILE A 474 6.93 9.93 -6.81
N LEU A 475 6.04 9.61 -5.86
CA LEU A 475 4.78 8.92 -6.09
C LEU A 475 3.65 9.95 -6.16
N GLY A 476 3.28 10.36 -7.38
CA GLY A 476 2.20 11.30 -7.63
C GLY A 476 0.80 10.67 -7.67
N ALA A 477 -0.21 11.53 -7.53
CA ALA A 477 -1.63 11.22 -7.73
C ALA A 477 -2.16 11.86 -9.03
N ALA A 478 -1.75 11.32 -10.18
CA ALA A 478 -2.11 11.82 -11.50
C ALA A 478 -3.61 11.65 -11.80
N THR A 479 -4.22 12.61 -12.49
CA THR A 479 -5.60 12.48 -12.99
C THR A 479 -5.68 11.40 -14.08
N LYS A 480 -6.74 10.58 -14.04
CA LYS A 480 -6.93 9.45 -14.97
C LYS A 480 -8.42 9.16 -15.17
N GLY A 481 -8.89 9.31 -16.40
CA GLY A 481 -10.30 9.19 -16.79
C GLY A 481 -10.63 10.06 -18.00
N GLN A 482 -11.91 10.19 -18.33
CA GLN A 482 -12.38 11.23 -19.25
C GLN A 482 -12.20 12.64 -18.63
N LYS A 483 -12.06 13.69 -19.45
CA LYS A 483 -11.91 15.07 -18.94
C LYS A 483 -13.15 15.45 -18.12
N GLY A 484 -12.95 15.82 -16.85
CA GLY A 484 -14.05 16.09 -15.89
C GLY A 484 -14.61 14.87 -15.16
N GLN A 485 -14.07 13.67 -15.35
CA GLN A 485 -14.52 12.48 -14.61
C GLN A 485 -14.14 12.58 -13.13
N THR A 486 -15.14 12.47 -12.26
CA THR A 486 -14.99 12.55 -10.80
C THR A 486 -15.44 11.27 -10.08
N ALA A 487 -15.04 11.15 -8.82
CA ALA A 487 -15.42 10.09 -7.90
C ALA A 487 -15.75 10.68 -6.52
N VAL A 488 -16.62 9.99 -5.78
CA VAL A 488 -16.97 10.34 -4.41
C VAL A 488 -15.81 9.99 -3.46
N GLN A 489 -15.33 11.00 -2.74
CA GLN A 489 -14.35 10.85 -1.65
C GLN A 489 -15.05 10.68 -0.28
N PRO A 490 -14.39 10.11 0.74
CA PRO A 490 -14.86 10.17 2.12
C PRO A 490 -14.71 11.60 2.68
N ASN A 491 -15.41 11.87 3.79
CA ASN A 491 -15.25 13.06 4.64
C ASN A 491 -15.43 14.44 3.97
N SER A 492 -15.91 14.51 2.72
CA SER A 492 -16.27 15.76 2.04
C SER A 492 -17.45 15.54 1.08
N PRO A 493 -18.38 16.50 0.95
CA PRO A 493 -19.45 16.47 -0.04
C PRO A 493 -18.96 16.81 -1.46
N VAL A 494 -17.76 17.38 -1.60
CA VAL A 494 -17.19 17.79 -2.89
C VAL A 494 -16.72 16.54 -3.65
N PRO A 495 -17.09 16.31 -4.91
CA PRO A 495 -16.54 15.21 -5.69
C PRO A 495 -15.09 15.51 -6.13
N ALA A 496 -14.22 14.51 -6.13
CA ALA A 496 -12.81 14.65 -6.50
C ALA A 496 -12.55 14.09 -7.91
N PRO A 497 -11.64 14.67 -8.72
CA PRO A 497 -11.23 14.06 -9.99
C PRO A 497 -10.77 12.60 -9.82
N THR A 498 -11.03 11.72 -10.79
CA THR A 498 -10.50 10.35 -10.74
C THR A 498 -8.98 10.36 -10.93
N ARG A 499 -8.25 9.62 -10.07
CA ARG A 499 -6.78 9.60 -10.05
C ARG A 499 -6.20 8.20 -9.99
N ALA A 500 -4.95 8.07 -10.41
CA ALA A 500 -4.11 6.91 -10.20
C ALA A 500 -2.79 7.31 -9.53
N PHE A 501 -2.19 6.35 -8.83
CA PHE A 501 -0.80 6.46 -8.47
C PHE A 501 0.07 6.46 -9.74
N SER A 502 1.15 7.22 -9.72
CA SER A 502 2.15 7.25 -10.79
C SER A 502 3.53 7.58 -10.24
N LEU A 503 4.59 7.02 -10.80
CA LEU A 503 5.93 7.57 -10.55
C LEU A 503 6.11 8.79 -11.46
N LYS A 504 6.48 9.93 -10.87
CA LYS A 504 6.68 11.20 -11.57
C LYS A 504 7.65 11.06 -12.75
N ASN A 505 7.40 11.79 -13.83
CA ASN A 505 8.23 11.81 -15.03
C ASN A 505 9.68 12.26 -14.70
N SER A 506 9.83 13.28 -13.84
CA SER A 506 11.15 13.72 -13.34
C SER A 506 11.96 12.59 -12.70
N PHE A 507 11.36 11.85 -11.77
CA PHE A 507 11.98 10.67 -11.15
C PHE A 507 12.24 9.54 -12.16
N PHE A 508 11.26 9.26 -13.01
CA PHE A 508 11.27 8.13 -13.95
C PHE A 508 12.31 8.32 -15.08
N ARG A 509 12.56 9.57 -15.51
CA ARG A 509 13.72 9.93 -16.35
C ARG A 509 15.05 9.55 -15.68
N GLY A 510 15.15 9.71 -14.36
CA GLY A 510 16.28 9.22 -13.58
C GLY A 510 16.39 7.70 -13.59
N VAL A 511 15.28 6.99 -13.37
CA VAL A 511 15.24 5.50 -13.39
C VAL A 511 15.76 4.93 -14.71
N LEU A 512 15.36 5.53 -15.85
CA LEU A 512 15.85 5.15 -17.17
C LEU A 512 17.34 5.49 -17.36
N ARG A 513 17.75 6.71 -17.01
CA ARG A 513 19.13 7.15 -17.19
C ARG A 513 20.10 6.26 -16.43
N ASP A 514 19.79 5.93 -15.18
CA ASP A 514 20.65 5.11 -14.34
C ASP A 514 20.80 3.69 -14.94
N HIS A 515 19.72 3.12 -15.48
CA HIS A 515 19.73 1.84 -16.22
C HIS A 515 20.59 1.89 -17.49
N VAL A 516 20.38 2.88 -18.36
CA VAL A 516 21.16 3.05 -19.61
C VAL A 516 22.65 3.30 -19.32
N GLN A 517 22.99 3.85 -18.16
CA GLN A 517 24.37 4.07 -17.70
C GLN A 517 24.96 2.89 -16.91
N GLY A 518 24.20 1.81 -16.67
CA GLY A 518 24.64 0.66 -15.85
C GLY A 518 24.84 0.99 -14.37
N ILE A 519 24.28 2.09 -13.88
CA ILE A 519 24.39 2.53 -12.49
C ILE A 519 23.41 1.73 -11.64
N GLN A 520 23.94 0.85 -10.79
CA GLN A 520 23.13 0.14 -9.81
C GLN A 520 22.63 1.10 -8.72
N ARG A 521 21.32 1.06 -8.44
CA ARG A 521 20.72 1.76 -7.31
C ARG A 521 20.74 0.85 -6.07
N GLU A 522 21.48 1.28 -5.05
CA GLU A 522 21.51 0.60 -3.76
C GLU A 522 20.40 1.09 -2.83
N LYS A 523 19.83 0.18 -2.04
CA LYS A 523 18.88 0.54 -0.97
C LYS A 523 19.65 1.23 0.16
N ARG A 524 19.43 2.54 0.34
CA ARG A 524 20.09 3.32 1.40
C ARG A 524 19.23 3.37 2.66
N SER A 525 19.84 3.04 3.80
CA SER A 525 19.20 2.99 5.12
C SER A 525 19.06 4.38 5.78
N ILE A 526 18.58 5.36 5.02
CA ILE A 526 18.49 6.77 5.47
C ILE A 526 17.05 7.06 5.91
N ASP A 527 16.91 7.72 7.07
CA ASP A 527 15.63 8.26 7.52
C ASP A 527 15.05 9.21 6.46
N PHE A 528 13.80 8.97 6.06
CA PHE A 528 13.19 9.79 5.02
C PHE A 528 13.04 11.26 5.45
N VAL A 529 13.50 12.17 4.59
CA VAL A 529 13.26 13.61 4.73
C VAL A 529 12.74 14.20 3.41
N THR A 530 11.72 15.04 3.49
CA THR A 530 11.20 15.77 2.32
C THR A 530 12.20 16.86 1.86
N PRO A 531 12.13 17.31 0.60
CA PRO A 531 12.94 18.45 0.12
C PRO A 531 12.79 19.70 1.01
N GLU A 532 11.56 20.04 1.41
CA GLU A 532 11.28 21.15 2.31
C GLU A 532 11.74 20.90 3.75
N GLY A 533 11.64 19.68 4.26
CA GLY A 533 12.15 19.30 5.59
C GLY A 533 13.67 19.48 5.67
N PHE A 534 14.41 18.97 4.69
CA PHE A 534 15.86 19.14 4.62
C PHE A 534 16.26 20.62 4.55
N VAL A 535 15.56 21.41 3.73
CA VAL A 535 15.80 22.86 3.64
C VAL A 535 15.54 23.53 5.00
N TRP A 536 14.46 23.16 5.69
CA TRP A 536 14.12 23.73 6.99
C TRP A 536 15.11 23.34 8.07
N ASP A 537 15.49 22.07 8.20
CA ASP A 537 16.40 21.60 9.26
C ASP A 537 17.78 22.28 9.20
N LYS A 538 18.24 22.70 8.00
CA LYS A 538 19.46 23.52 7.86
C LYS A 538 19.24 24.99 8.24
N LEU A 539 18.07 25.55 7.96
CA LEU A 539 17.74 26.97 8.18
C LEU A 539 17.25 27.27 9.61
N LYS A 540 16.60 26.31 10.27
CA LYS A 540 15.96 26.44 11.60
C LYS A 540 16.88 27.01 12.69
N PRO A 541 18.18 26.65 12.79
CA PRO A 541 19.10 27.26 13.77
C PRO A 541 19.33 28.77 13.58
N TYR A 542 18.98 29.31 12.40
CA TYR A 542 19.18 30.71 12.01
C TYR A 542 17.89 31.53 12.02
N LYS A 543 16.76 30.93 12.41
CA LYS A 543 15.47 31.64 12.52
C LYS A 543 15.58 32.81 13.49
N GLY A 544 14.96 33.93 13.15
CA GLY A 544 15.02 35.18 13.90
C GLY A 544 16.30 36.01 13.65
N MET A 545 17.27 35.50 12.88
CA MET A 545 18.47 36.26 12.51
C MET A 545 18.28 37.04 11.20
N SER A 546 18.94 38.20 11.08
CA SER A 546 19.01 38.95 9.83
C SER A 546 19.89 38.25 8.80
N GLN A 547 19.60 38.47 7.51
CA GLN A 547 20.38 37.92 6.39
C GLN A 547 21.90 38.15 6.54
N MET A 548 22.32 39.35 6.95
CA MET A 548 23.73 39.66 7.17
C MET A 548 24.31 38.95 8.40
N ASN A 549 23.56 38.81 9.50
CA ASN A 549 24.03 38.09 10.67
C ASN A 549 24.26 36.60 10.38
N ILE A 550 23.40 35.99 9.55
CA ILE A 550 23.59 34.60 9.08
C ILE A 550 24.83 34.52 8.19
N LEU A 551 24.93 35.37 7.17
CA LEU A 551 26.04 35.33 6.19
C LEU A 551 27.42 35.55 6.84
N ASN A 552 27.49 36.44 7.84
CA ASN A 552 28.72 36.75 8.57
C ASN A 552 29.27 35.56 9.38
N GLN A 553 28.47 34.54 9.72
CA GLN A 553 28.95 33.32 10.37
C GLN A 553 29.78 32.45 9.42
N PHE A 554 29.56 32.56 8.11
CA PHE A 554 30.26 31.76 7.09
C PHE A 554 31.35 32.52 6.34
N ILE A 555 31.29 33.87 6.31
CA ILE A 555 32.18 34.70 5.50
C ILE A 555 32.63 35.92 6.31
N LYS A 556 33.95 36.04 6.54
CA LYS A 556 34.55 37.29 7.05
C LYS A 556 34.48 38.36 5.96
N ARG A 557 33.49 39.24 6.04
CA ARG A 557 33.25 40.30 5.06
C ARG A 557 33.78 41.65 5.55
N ASP A 558 34.44 42.38 4.65
CA ASP A 558 34.80 43.76 4.86
C ASP A 558 33.54 44.65 5.01
N LYS A 559 33.43 45.34 6.15
CA LYS A 559 32.31 46.23 6.47
C LYS A 559 32.25 47.47 5.57
N ALA A 560 33.34 47.84 4.90
CA ALA A 560 33.34 48.95 3.94
C ALA A 560 32.59 48.63 2.64
N LYS A 561 32.29 47.35 2.34
CA LYS A 561 31.56 46.95 1.13
C LYS A 561 30.05 46.93 1.39
N GLY A 562 29.29 47.74 0.65
CA GLY A 562 27.81 47.80 0.74
C GLY A 562 27.13 46.44 0.51
N ILE A 563 25.90 46.28 1.02
CA ILE A 563 25.22 44.96 1.10
C ILE A 563 24.93 44.37 -0.30
N PRO A 564 25.20 43.07 -0.55
CA PRO A 564 24.94 42.45 -1.85
C PRO A 564 23.45 42.40 -2.19
N LYS A 565 23.09 42.72 -3.44
CA LYS A 565 21.69 42.63 -3.93
C LYS A 565 21.12 41.20 -3.87
N ASN A 566 21.97 40.18 -3.87
CA ASN A 566 21.60 38.76 -3.84
C ASN A 566 21.86 38.09 -2.46
N VAL A 567 21.93 38.86 -1.37
CA VAL A 567 22.29 38.35 -0.02
C VAL A 567 21.46 37.15 0.42
N SER A 568 20.14 37.11 0.15
CA SER A 568 19.26 35.97 0.46
C SER A 568 19.71 34.68 -0.25
N LYS A 569 20.10 34.78 -1.52
CA LYS A 569 20.63 33.64 -2.29
C LYS A 569 21.99 33.20 -1.75
N MET A 570 22.86 34.15 -1.37
CA MET A 570 24.13 33.83 -0.72
C MET A 570 23.95 33.09 0.61
N VAL A 571 22.95 33.47 1.42
CA VAL A 571 22.61 32.79 2.69
C VAL A 571 22.14 31.35 2.41
N SER A 572 21.15 31.17 1.53
CA SER A 572 20.62 29.84 1.20
C SER A 572 21.67 28.94 0.55
N ASP A 573 22.51 29.46 -0.35
CA ASP A 573 23.64 28.72 -0.95
C ASP A 573 24.68 28.26 0.08
N ARG A 574 24.85 28.98 1.20
CA ARG A 574 25.81 28.61 2.26
C ARG A 574 25.23 27.66 3.29
N VAL A 575 23.99 27.90 3.72
CA VAL A 575 23.32 27.10 4.75
C VAL A 575 22.80 25.77 4.19
N VAL A 576 22.10 25.83 3.06
CA VAL A 576 21.49 24.65 2.42
C VAL A 576 22.46 24.04 1.40
N GLY A 577 23.02 24.88 0.52
CA GLY A 577 23.87 24.47 -0.62
C GLY A 577 23.41 25.11 -1.92
N LYS A 578 24.30 25.17 -2.92
CA LYS A 578 23.89 25.62 -4.26
C LYS A 578 23.00 24.57 -4.91
N ASP A 579 22.08 25.00 -5.77
CA ASP A 579 21.12 24.13 -6.48
C ASP A 579 21.82 22.95 -7.19
N SER A 580 23.00 23.19 -7.78
CA SER A 580 23.85 22.18 -8.45
C SER A 580 24.54 21.18 -7.51
N GLU A 581 24.57 21.44 -6.21
CA GLU A 581 25.21 20.61 -5.18
C GLU A 581 24.18 19.78 -4.40
N LEU A 582 22.88 20.10 -4.48
CA LEU A 582 21.85 19.51 -3.63
C LEU A 582 21.66 18.00 -3.85
N SER A 583 21.72 17.54 -5.10
CA SER A 583 21.65 16.10 -5.45
C SER A 583 22.82 15.28 -4.89
N ILE A 584 23.97 15.91 -4.65
CA ILE A 584 25.15 15.30 -4.00
C ILE A 584 24.96 15.30 -2.48
N LYS A 585 24.36 16.36 -1.92
CA LYS A 585 24.10 16.48 -0.47
C LYS A 585 23.00 15.55 0.04
N HIS A 586 21.94 15.31 -0.75
CA HIS A 586 20.88 14.40 -0.39
C HIS A 586 20.15 13.84 -1.63
N GLU A 587 19.88 12.54 -1.64
CA GLU A 587 19.29 11.86 -2.80
C GLU A 587 17.86 12.31 -3.12
N VAL A 588 17.12 12.86 -2.14
CA VAL A 588 15.76 13.38 -2.38
C VAL A 588 15.75 14.47 -3.47
N PHE A 589 16.83 15.23 -3.60
CA PHE A 589 16.98 16.28 -4.62
C PHE A 589 17.44 15.75 -5.99
N SER A 590 17.95 14.52 -6.09
CA SER A 590 18.14 13.85 -7.39
C SER A 590 16.87 13.16 -7.89
N LYS A 591 15.89 12.96 -6.99
CA LYS A 591 14.66 12.21 -7.20
C LYS A 591 13.40 13.09 -7.36
N SER A 592 13.44 14.35 -6.94
CA SER A 592 12.29 15.28 -6.97
C SER A 592 12.47 16.46 -7.92
N ASN A 593 11.36 17.03 -8.39
CA ASN A 593 11.32 18.29 -9.14
C ASN A 593 10.98 19.45 -8.19
N PHE A 594 11.95 20.30 -7.85
CA PHE A 594 11.78 21.36 -6.87
C PHE A 594 12.48 22.66 -7.30
N LEU A 595 12.03 23.79 -6.74
CA LEU A 595 12.68 25.09 -6.91
C LEU A 595 12.78 25.84 -5.58
N ILE A 596 14.01 26.14 -5.15
CA ILE A 596 14.25 26.99 -3.99
C ILE A 596 14.25 28.46 -4.41
N LYS A 597 13.41 29.28 -3.79
CA LYS A 597 13.35 30.73 -3.99
C LYS A 597 13.47 31.44 -2.66
N ASN A 598 14.08 32.61 -2.65
CA ASN A 598 14.14 33.47 -1.48
C ASN A 598 13.19 34.64 -1.72
N ILE A 599 12.36 35.00 -0.73
CA ILE A 599 11.36 36.04 -0.90
C ILE A 599 11.19 36.88 0.38
N PRO A 600 11.19 38.22 0.27
CA PRO A 600 10.78 39.09 1.37
C PRO A 600 9.26 39.16 1.46
N ILE A 601 8.72 39.04 2.67
CA ILE A 601 7.29 39.11 2.97
C ILE A 601 6.99 40.15 4.06
N ARG A 602 5.73 40.54 4.17
CA ARG A 602 5.16 41.17 5.37
C ARG A 602 4.76 40.10 6.40
N GLU A 603 4.41 40.52 7.61
CA GLU A 603 3.91 39.64 8.68
C GLU A 603 2.58 38.93 8.32
N ASP A 604 1.78 39.50 7.41
CA ASP A 604 0.56 38.89 6.85
C ASP A 604 0.84 37.89 5.69
N ASN A 605 2.12 37.59 5.40
CA ASN A 605 2.62 36.81 4.26
C ASN A 605 2.63 37.53 2.89
N THR A 606 2.27 38.82 2.77
CA THR A 606 2.27 39.54 1.48
C THR A 606 3.67 39.62 0.84
N PRO A 607 3.87 39.15 -0.41
CA PRO A 607 5.15 39.25 -1.12
C PRO A 607 5.58 40.69 -1.46
N LEU A 608 6.72 41.12 -0.95
CA LEU A 608 7.27 42.46 -1.22
C LEU A 608 7.96 42.53 -2.61
N GLU A 609 8.54 41.45 -3.10
CA GLU A 609 9.28 41.41 -4.39
C GLU A 609 8.66 40.45 -5.43
N LYS A 610 9.13 40.55 -6.67
CA LYS A 610 8.72 39.69 -7.80
C LYS A 610 9.42 38.33 -7.72
N ALA A 611 8.67 37.23 -7.83
CA ALA A 611 9.19 35.86 -7.75
C ALA A 611 9.37 35.22 -9.14
N THR A 612 10.42 35.61 -9.87
CA THR A 612 10.76 35.00 -11.17
C THR A 612 11.48 33.67 -10.98
N PHE A 613 11.20 32.69 -11.86
CA PHE A 613 11.72 31.33 -11.65
C PHE A 613 12.41 30.65 -12.83
N SER A 614 11.93 30.81 -14.07
CA SER A 614 12.54 30.23 -15.27
C SER A 614 12.64 31.25 -16.39
N THR A 615 13.80 31.31 -17.08
CA THR A 615 14.00 32.13 -18.28
C THR A 615 13.45 31.41 -19.51
N LEU A 616 12.72 32.13 -20.36
CA LEU A 616 11.97 31.58 -21.50
C LEU A 616 12.77 31.68 -22.81
N GLN A 617 12.46 30.78 -23.74
CA GLN A 617 12.91 30.78 -25.14
C GLN A 617 11.74 30.47 -26.08
N ILE A 618 11.85 30.86 -27.35
CA ILE A 618 10.83 30.58 -28.36
C ILE A 618 10.65 29.07 -28.57
N SER A 619 11.73 28.29 -28.45
CA SER A 619 11.72 26.82 -28.55
C SER A 619 10.71 26.14 -27.61
N ASP A 620 10.41 26.76 -26.47
CA ASP A 620 9.62 26.18 -25.40
C ASP A 620 8.10 26.18 -25.73
N PHE A 621 7.69 26.94 -26.75
CA PHE A 621 6.30 27.15 -27.17
C PHE A 621 5.91 26.38 -28.45
N THR A 622 6.80 25.52 -28.95
CA THR A 622 6.61 24.75 -30.19
C THR A 622 5.43 23.76 -30.15
N SER A 623 5.13 23.18 -28.98
CA SER A 623 4.07 22.18 -28.81
C SER A 623 2.70 22.79 -28.42
N PRO A 624 1.59 22.05 -28.51
CA PRO A 624 0.35 22.40 -27.80
C PRO A 624 0.53 22.33 -26.28
N TRP A 625 -0.29 23.06 -25.52
CA TRP A 625 -0.25 23.06 -24.05
C TRP A 625 -0.30 21.65 -23.44
N GLU A 626 -1.23 20.81 -23.91
CA GLU A 626 -1.46 19.44 -23.43
C GLU A 626 -0.23 18.53 -23.55
N ASP A 627 0.61 18.75 -24.56
CA ASP A 627 1.82 17.96 -24.81
C ASP A 627 3.11 18.66 -24.33
N SER A 628 2.99 19.87 -23.78
CA SER A 628 4.14 20.72 -23.41
C SER A 628 4.91 20.20 -22.19
N GLU A 629 6.24 20.40 -22.18
CA GLU A 629 7.05 20.18 -20.99
C GLU A 629 6.68 21.15 -19.85
N TRP A 630 6.12 22.33 -20.16
CA TRP A 630 5.63 23.28 -19.17
C TRP A 630 4.46 22.74 -18.36
N LYS A 631 3.45 22.13 -19.00
CA LYS A 631 2.34 21.49 -18.28
C LYS A 631 2.86 20.43 -17.30
N ARG A 632 3.71 19.51 -17.79
CA ARG A 632 4.37 18.46 -16.97
C ARG A 632 5.19 19.06 -15.82
N PHE A 633 5.92 20.15 -16.08
CA PHE A 633 6.69 20.85 -15.06
C PHE A 633 5.79 21.40 -13.94
N PHE A 634 4.70 22.10 -14.29
CA PHE A 634 3.78 22.67 -13.30
C PHE A 634 2.97 21.62 -12.53
N GLU A 635 2.67 20.46 -13.13
CA GLU A 635 2.04 19.33 -12.43
C GLU A 635 2.96 18.75 -11.34
N GLU A 636 4.27 18.66 -11.59
CA GLU A 636 5.22 17.95 -10.73
C GLU A 636 6.03 18.81 -9.75
N VAL A 637 6.19 20.11 -10.02
CA VAL A 637 7.12 20.98 -9.31
C VAL A 637 6.67 21.36 -7.90
N THR A 638 7.60 21.28 -6.94
CA THR A 638 7.45 21.82 -5.59
C THR A 638 8.27 23.10 -5.44
N PHE A 639 7.62 24.25 -5.24
CA PHE A 639 8.32 25.48 -4.88
C PHE A 639 8.57 25.54 -3.37
N ILE A 640 9.82 25.82 -2.98
CA ILE A 640 10.24 26.01 -1.60
C ILE A 640 10.65 27.47 -1.44
N TYR A 641 9.76 28.29 -0.87
CA TYR A 641 10.00 29.71 -0.64
C TYR A 641 10.60 29.93 0.75
N ILE A 642 11.86 30.33 0.80
CA ILE A 642 12.54 30.81 2.01
C ILE A 642 12.11 32.25 2.27
N ALA A 643 11.31 32.44 3.31
CA ALA A 643 10.65 33.69 3.62
C ALA A 643 11.45 34.50 4.65
N TYR A 644 11.65 35.78 4.33
CA TYR A 644 12.26 36.75 5.22
C TYR A 644 11.27 37.86 5.53
N ILE A 645 11.03 38.18 6.81
CA ILE A 645 10.27 39.36 7.19
C ILE A 645 11.03 40.60 6.70
N GLY A 646 10.41 41.32 5.78
CA GLY A 646 10.91 42.54 5.15
C GLY A 646 10.12 43.79 5.50
N LEU A 647 8.99 43.65 6.18
CA LEU A 647 8.22 44.73 6.81
C LEU A 647 7.80 44.23 8.19
N LYS A 648 8.13 44.97 9.24
CA LYS A 648 7.79 44.63 10.64
C LYS A 648 7.28 45.86 11.37
N ASP A 649 6.18 45.76 12.11
CA ASP A 649 5.62 46.88 12.88
C ASP A 649 5.39 48.16 12.01
N GLY A 650 5.09 47.97 10.71
CA GLY A 650 4.93 49.04 9.72
C GLY A 650 6.23 49.64 9.15
N GLN A 651 7.42 49.18 9.57
CA GLN A 651 8.72 49.65 9.07
C GLN A 651 9.37 48.67 8.07
N GLU A 652 9.85 49.17 6.93
CA GLU A 652 10.53 48.34 5.94
C GLU A 652 11.97 48.00 6.37
N LEU A 653 12.25 46.71 6.48
CA LEU A 653 13.60 46.19 6.70
C LEU A 653 14.37 46.15 5.38
N LYS A 654 15.48 46.88 5.36
CA LYS A 654 16.37 46.98 4.20
C LYS A 654 16.98 45.62 3.89
N ASN A 655 17.29 45.39 2.62
CA ASN A 655 17.97 44.17 2.18
C ASN A 655 19.27 43.98 2.96
N GLY A 656 19.44 42.80 3.59
CA GLY A 656 20.50 42.51 4.57
C GLY A 656 20.03 42.48 6.02
N ASP A 657 19.07 43.33 6.39
CA ASP A 657 18.49 43.41 7.75
C ASP A 657 17.23 42.55 7.90
N ARG A 658 16.62 42.14 6.77
CA ARG A 658 15.44 41.25 6.72
C ARG A 658 15.69 39.96 7.48
N ILE A 659 14.68 39.48 8.21
CA ILE A 659 14.81 38.42 9.22
C ILE A 659 14.32 37.09 8.68
N LEU A 660 15.13 36.03 8.75
CA LEU A 660 14.69 34.67 8.38
C LEU A 660 13.63 34.17 9.36
N ASP A 661 12.48 33.72 8.85
CA ASP A 661 11.34 33.37 9.71
C ASP A 661 10.75 31.97 9.46
N ARG A 662 10.44 31.64 8.20
CA ARG A 662 9.75 30.39 7.83
C ARG A 662 10.07 29.95 6.40
N ILE A 663 9.59 28.77 6.03
CA ILE A 663 9.49 28.36 4.62
C ILE A 663 8.05 28.01 4.24
N PHE A 664 7.69 28.27 2.98
CA PHE A 664 6.42 27.82 2.38
C PHE A 664 6.68 26.76 1.31
N LYS A 665 5.91 25.65 1.38
CA LYS A 665 5.79 24.68 0.30
C LYS A 665 4.61 25.09 -0.61
N VAL A 666 4.90 25.46 -1.85
CA VAL A 666 3.89 25.88 -2.84
C VAL A 666 3.84 24.88 -4.00
N THR A 667 2.62 24.46 -4.32
CA THR A 667 2.27 23.50 -5.39
C THR A 667 0.96 23.96 -6.04
N PHE A 668 0.56 23.33 -7.15
CA PHE A 668 -0.58 23.80 -7.96
C PHE A 668 -1.64 22.71 -8.15
N SER A 669 -2.91 23.09 -8.05
CA SER A 669 -4.02 22.19 -8.37
C SER A 669 -4.15 21.98 -9.89
N ALA A 670 -4.90 20.96 -10.31
CA ALA A 670 -5.13 20.70 -11.74
C ALA A 670 -5.77 21.89 -12.47
N ASP A 671 -6.68 22.62 -11.80
CA ASP A 671 -7.34 23.80 -12.37
C ASP A 671 -6.40 25.02 -12.43
N GLU A 672 -5.42 25.12 -11.53
CA GLU A 672 -4.39 26.15 -11.58
C GLU A 672 -3.38 25.88 -12.70
N VAL A 673 -3.00 24.61 -12.89
CA VAL A 673 -2.18 24.20 -14.04
C VAL A 673 -2.92 24.49 -15.34
N GLU A 674 -4.19 24.12 -15.48
CA GLU A 674 -4.95 24.40 -16.70
C GLU A 674 -5.10 25.91 -16.97
N ASP A 675 -5.24 26.73 -15.92
CA ASP A 675 -5.25 28.18 -16.01
C ASP A 675 -3.93 28.76 -16.54
N PHE A 676 -2.77 28.19 -16.16
CA PHE A 676 -1.46 28.53 -16.74
C PHE A 676 -1.40 28.25 -18.25
N GLY A 677 -2.21 27.33 -18.76
CA GLY A 677 -2.37 27.07 -20.18
C GLY A 677 -2.89 28.28 -20.97
N LYS A 678 -3.66 29.18 -20.34
CA LYS A 678 -4.07 30.46 -20.96
C LYS A 678 -2.84 31.34 -21.22
N THR A 679 -2.03 31.56 -20.19
CA THR A 679 -0.76 32.30 -20.27
C THR A 679 0.17 31.71 -21.33
N TYR A 680 0.30 30.37 -21.37
CA TYR A 680 1.10 29.68 -22.38
C TYR A 680 0.60 29.95 -23.81
N ASN A 681 -0.71 29.83 -24.05
CA ASN A 681 -1.31 30.05 -25.36
C ASN A 681 -1.23 31.53 -25.79
N MET A 682 -1.31 32.47 -24.85
CA MET A 682 -1.08 33.90 -25.12
C MET A 682 0.36 34.18 -25.56
N ILE A 683 1.36 33.61 -24.88
CA ILE A 683 2.77 33.72 -25.29
C ILE A 683 3.00 33.08 -26.66
N LYS A 684 2.39 31.91 -26.91
CA LYS A 684 2.47 31.25 -28.22
C LYS A 684 1.88 32.13 -29.33
N LYS A 685 0.70 32.72 -29.11
CA LYS A 685 0.10 33.69 -30.04
C LYS A 685 1.00 34.89 -30.29
N ALA A 686 1.61 35.44 -29.24
CA ALA A 686 2.56 36.56 -29.35
C ALA A 686 3.79 36.22 -30.21
N ILE A 687 4.28 34.97 -30.13
CA ILE A 687 5.37 34.45 -30.96
C ILE A 687 4.91 34.28 -32.42
N ASP A 688 3.77 33.60 -32.63
CA ASP A 688 3.25 33.27 -33.96
C ASP A 688 2.87 34.53 -34.76
N GLU A 689 2.25 35.52 -34.11
CA GLU A 689 1.85 36.81 -34.72
C GLU A 689 2.94 37.90 -34.59
N LYS A 690 4.06 37.61 -33.91
CA LYS A 690 5.15 38.56 -33.59
C LYS A 690 4.67 39.87 -32.94
N ASN A 691 3.61 39.82 -32.14
CA ASN A 691 3.04 40.99 -31.46
C ASN A 691 3.19 40.87 -29.92
N ILE A 692 3.92 41.82 -29.34
CA ILE A 692 4.14 41.90 -27.89
C ILE A 692 2.87 42.21 -27.08
N GLU A 693 1.81 42.75 -27.68
CA GLU A 693 0.56 43.09 -26.98
C GLU A 693 -0.19 41.87 -26.44
N PHE A 694 0.03 40.69 -27.05
CA PHE A 694 -0.53 39.43 -26.55
C PHE A 694 0.27 38.85 -25.38
N LEU A 695 1.42 39.41 -25.02
CA LEU A 695 2.23 38.87 -23.93
C LEU A 695 1.58 39.14 -22.57
N PRO A 696 1.34 38.11 -21.73
CA PRO A 696 0.71 38.24 -20.43
C PRO A 696 1.70 38.80 -19.40
N THR A 697 1.92 40.12 -19.43
CA THR A 697 2.79 40.81 -18.47
C THR A 697 2.05 41.16 -17.18
N ALA A 698 2.80 41.36 -16.09
CA ALA A 698 2.25 41.87 -14.84
C ALA A 698 1.65 43.31 -14.93
N SER A 699 1.88 44.03 -16.03
CA SER A 699 1.33 45.38 -16.26
C SER A 699 0.06 45.38 -17.10
N SER A 700 -0.17 44.32 -17.89
CA SER A 700 -1.38 44.09 -18.67
C SER A 700 -2.47 43.36 -17.88
N ASP A 701 -2.14 42.81 -16.70
CA ASP A 701 -3.08 42.14 -15.80
C ASP A 701 -3.81 43.14 -14.87
N ILE A 702 -4.59 44.04 -15.46
CA ILE A 702 -5.23 45.18 -14.76
C ILE A 702 -6.23 44.71 -13.68
N ASN A 703 -6.82 43.51 -13.85
CA ASN A 703 -7.81 42.94 -12.94
C ASN A 703 -7.23 41.87 -11.97
N GLY A 704 -5.96 41.49 -12.09
CA GLY A 704 -5.38 40.38 -11.33
C GLY A 704 -5.93 39.00 -11.71
N GLU A 705 -6.34 38.83 -12.97
CA GLU A 705 -6.94 37.61 -13.50
C GLU A 705 -5.91 36.50 -13.77
N TYR A 706 -4.64 36.84 -14.03
CA TYR A 706 -3.61 35.86 -14.43
C TYR A 706 -2.75 35.42 -13.24
N LYS A 707 -2.84 34.13 -12.88
CA LYS A 707 -2.01 33.50 -11.83
C LYS A 707 -0.53 33.38 -12.22
N LEU A 708 -0.27 33.17 -13.51
CA LEU A 708 1.07 33.08 -14.11
C LEU A 708 1.21 34.16 -15.18
N VAL A 709 2.30 34.91 -15.12
CA VAL A 709 2.63 36.02 -16.04
C VAL A 709 4.11 35.98 -16.41
N ILE A 710 4.52 36.81 -17.36
CA ILE A 710 5.93 37.04 -17.69
C ILE A 710 6.47 38.33 -17.08
N ALA A 711 7.79 38.37 -16.85
CA ALA A 711 8.50 39.54 -16.36
C ALA A 711 9.94 39.60 -16.91
N PRO A 712 10.53 40.80 -17.07
CA PRO A 712 11.91 40.97 -17.53
C PRO A 712 12.92 40.56 -16.45
N LYS A 713 14.08 40.09 -16.89
CA LYS A 713 15.25 39.75 -16.08
C LYS A 713 16.07 41.00 -15.72
N GLY A 714 15.44 41.93 -15.00
CA GLY A 714 15.99 43.23 -14.64
C GLY A 714 15.19 44.40 -15.22
N ASN A 715 15.79 45.59 -15.24
CA ASN A 715 15.10 46.86 -15.53
C ASN A 715 15.42 47.43 -16.93
N ALA A 716 15.76 46.58 -17.90
CA ALA A 716 16.02 47.04 -19.27
C ALA A 716 14.70 47.31 -20.02
N GLY A 717 14.65 48.37 -20.83
CA GLY A 717 13.57 48.58 -21.80
C GLY A 717 13.70 47.63 -23.00
N GLY A 718 12.62 47.44 -23.75
CA GLY A 718 12.60 46.65 -24.98
C GLY A 718 12.80 45.13 -24.80
N VAL A 719 12.59 44.59 -23.59
CA VAL A 719 12.88 43.16 -23.28
C VAL A 719 11.89 42.21 -23.97
N TYR A 720 10.65 42.63 -24.16
CA TYR A 720 9.61 41.77 -24.73
C TYR A 720 9.74 41.65 -26.25
N GLU A 721 10.13 42.73 -26.90
CA GLU A 721 10.52 42.83 -28.30
C GLU A 721 11.73 41.91 -28.55
N ARG A 722 12.77 42.03 -27.72
CA ARG A 722 13.95 41.14 -27.76
C ARG A 722 13.62 39.68 -27.45
N PHE A 723 12.57 39.38 -26.69
CA PHE A 723 12.12 37.99 -26.49
C PHE A 723 11.56 37.38 -27.78
N LEU A 724 10.89 38.17 -28.64
CA LEU A 724 10.48 37.75 -29.98
C LEU A 724 11.67 37.61 -30.96
N GLU A 725 12.85 38.13 -30.59
CA GLU A 725 14.15 37.88 -31.23
C GLU A 725 14.95 36.72 -30.55
N ASP A 726 14.27 35.88 -29.76
CA ASP A 726 14.82 34.76 -28.97
C ASP A 726 15.92 35.16 -27.96
N LYS A 727 15.92 36.40 -27.45
CA LYS A 727 16.81 36.80 -26.35
C LYS A 727 16.29 36.28 -25.01
N ARG A 728 17.17 35.62 -24.25
CA ARG A 728 16.92 35.01 -22.93
C ARG A 728 16.84 36.05 -21.79
N GLU A 729 16.00 37.06 -21.96
CA GLU A 729 15.80 38.18 -21.02
C GLU A 729 14.41 38.18 -20.35
N THR A 730 13.48 37.34 -20.79
CA THR A 730 12.13 37.21 -20.23
C THR A 730 12.03 35.95 -19.37
N CYS A 731 11.32 36.03 -18.24
CA CYS A 731 11.12 34.92 -17.30
C CYS A 731 9.64 34.73 -16.95
N PHE A 732 9.23 33.49 -16.63
CA PHE A 732 7.99 33.26 -15.90
C PHE A 732 8.06 33.80 -14.46
N MET A 733 6.91 34.28 -14.00
CA MET A 733 6.67 34.82 -12.67
C MET A 733 5.25 34.44 -12.20
N LEU A 734 5.13 33.96 -10.96
CA LEU A 734 3.81 33.85 -10.32
C LEU A 734 3.32 35.25 -9.93
N ASN A 735 2.03 35.54 -10.16
CA ASN A 735 1.44 36.81 -9.72
C ASN A 735 1.53 36.92 -8.18
N LYS A 736 1.77 38.13 -7.67
CA LYS A 736 1.93 38.39 -6.23
C LYS A 736 0.70 38.01 -5.43
N ASP A 737 -0.50 38.29 -5.94
CA ASP A 737 -1.75 38.07 -5.22
C ASP A 737 -2.09 36.57 -5.17
N PHE A 738 -1.79 35.86 -6.27
CA PHE A 738 -1.83 34.41 -6.30
C PHE A 738 -0.80 33.78 -5.34
N LEU A 739 0.41 34.32 -5.27
CA LEU A 739 1.46 33.84 -4.36
C LEU A 739 1.13 34.13 -2.89
N TYR A 740 0.52 35.28 -2.58
CA TYR A 740 -0.02 35.61 -1.26
C TYR A 740 -1.09 34.60 -0.82
N LYS A 741 -2.06 34.30 -1.71
CA LYS A 741 -3.05 33.24 -1.47
C LYS A 741 -2.36 31.91 -1.17
N LYS A 742 -1.38 31.51 -2.00
CA LYS A 742 -0.62 30.27 -1.80
C LYS A 742 0.18 30.23 -0.50
N PHE A 743 0.74 31.34 -0.01
CA PHE A 743 1.44 31.35 1.28
C PHE A 743 0.50 31.20 2.48
N ASN A 744 -0.74 31.66 2.38
CA ASN A 744 -1.76 31.45 3.41
C ASN A 744 -2.42 30.06 3.34
N GLU A 745 -2.38 29.39 2.18
CA GLU A 745 -2.77 27.98 2.00
C GLU A 745 -1.64 26.99 2.37
N ALA A 746 -0.38 27.43 2.34
CA ALA A 746 0.77 26.55 2.44
C ALA A 746 1.01 25.97 3.85
N VAL A 747 1.33 24.68 3.89
CA VAL A 747 1.94 24.03 5.06
C VAL A 747 3.23 24.78 5.40
N THR A 748 3.20 25.50 6.53
CA THR A 748 4.32 26.32 7.01
C THR A 748 5.16 25.52 8.00
N LEU A 749 6.47 25.47 7.76
CA LEU A 749 7.43 24.87 8.70
C LEU A 749 8.08 25.97 9.56
N TYR A 750 8.11 25.73 10.88
CA TYR A 750 8.41 26.70 11.94
C TYR A 750 9.61 26.32 12.84
#